data_AF-A0A316KB34-F1
#
_entry.id   AF-A0A316KB34-F1
#
_cell.length_a   1.000
_cell.length_b   1.000
_cell.length_c   1.000
_cell.angle_alpha   90.00
_cell.angle_beta   90.00
_cell.angle_gamma   90.00
#
_symmetry.space_group_name_H-M   'P 1'
#
loop_
_entity.id
_entity.type
_entity.pdbx_description
1 polymer ?
#
loop_
_entity_poly.entity_id
_entity_poly.type
_entity_poly.pdbx_seq_one_letter_code
_entity_poly.pdbx_strand_id
1 'polypeptide(L)'
;FEHSISAALKARFAEAVASAWDWQGLHAALGELGLRYYKAGSGARIGILGSTEFAKASAFGSKFSIRRMEARLGTYEDPGGAYVNDRKKDHNEIESISGVAWEEDRKATASSAFKLTLLRRIYCDLHLDPQVSEEIRFVDLADVPPQITFRDNATLVDHGNRLSTSRSTRETRTAMIAIAKTKGWSSVKFTGSPDFVRLASLEAARAGLPVHGAPEDIQAQCDEILDRLERQQRQIDAEARAAQKAAHETITDRDRAIQRNDAERADATARLEEKTAEARAVIDAIGSGRDPVRTALRTVARAEEKQITAELPDRRSVSAPQPAPDADRGSGSKKRRIARTITLNDRHELDRMRAVHIDENAARGGWSYAPKHKDGHDDPQGRDMRTYVRGAETIKATRKQAVWVWTNNKIGASGSVIDLWLSDNSGSTLGDARKAFREIIGIDAPTPGPTAAPRRDDSPRDHTEARRRWEEAPYIEDQQTYAQVRGISKATLHRFRDDVRGGAFGGVYFAHRNPETGDIVGFEQRWEKDGRKNTACFAKGGLKTVSILGDPKTAKRLVVFEGGLDALALAELEACKDTIYVSTGGGFGPRTEAALVKLAEGRQVLSGFDNDASGNALHSKLTELLPGATRLAQPSRVEGSTELCKDWLDVLNVSKVTVTPSPAVPSARPRETVDGTGKAGRSIQVPQGPAATSEPETPSETAPATQPVGEPEPPELGGLE
;
A
#
# COMPACT_ATOMS: atom_id res chain seq x y z
N PHE A 1 -14.82 -3.12 5.30
CA PHE A 1 -15.39 -1.99 4.54
C PHE A 1 -14.66 -0.65 4.72
N GLU A 2 -14.51 -0.08 5.93
CA GLU A 2 -14.04 1.32 6.15
C GLU A 2 -12.73 1.74 5.43
N HIS A 3 -11.74 0.86 5.37
CA HIS A 3 -10.43 1.15 4.77
C HIS A 3 -10.37 0.90 3.25
N SER A 4 -11.43 0.38 2.63
CA SER A 4 -11.49 0.04 1.20
C SER A 4 -12.55 0.84 0.42
N ILE A 5 -13.02 1.95 0.98
CA ILE A 5 -14.03 2.80 0.33
C ILE A 5 -13.34 3.61 -0.79
N SER A 6 -13.65 3.30 -2.05
CA SER A 6 -13.10 4.00 -3.21
C SER A 6 -13.52 5.47 -3.26
N ALA A 7 -12.72 6.31 -3.94
CA ALA A 7 -13.07 7.72 -4.14
C ALA A 7 -14.38 7.89 -4.93
N ALA A 8 -14.61 7.02 -5.92
CA ALA A 8 -15.85 6.97 -6.69
C ALA A 8 -17.07 6.67 -5.80
N LEU A 9 -16.96 5.68 -4.90
CA LEU A 9 -18.03 5.36 -3.96
C LEU A 9 -18.30 6.51 -2.97
N LYS A 10 -17.26 7.22 -2.51
CA LYS A 10 -17.42 8.42 -1.67
C LYS A 10 -18.13 9.55 -2.40
N ALA A 11 -17.82 9.77 -3.68
CA ALA A 11 -18.47 10.79 -4.51
C ALA A 11 -19.96 10.49 -4.70
N ARG A 12 -20.30 9.26 -5.12
CA ARG A 12 -21.69 8.81 -5.27
C ARG A 12 -22.48 8.88 -3.96
N PHE A 13 -21.86 8.46 -2.86
CA PHE A 13 -22.47 8.60 -1.53
C PHE A 13 -22.76 10.07 -1.20
N ALA A 14 -21.81 10.96 -1.48
CA ALA A 14 -21.99 12.39 -1.23
C ALA A 14 -23.12 12.99 -2.09
N GLU A 15 -23.27 12.56 -3.34
CA GLU A 15 -24.36 12.94 -4.23
C GLU A 15 -25.72 12.45 -3.73
N ALA A 16 -25.82 11.17 -3.33
CA ALA A 16 -27.04 10.60 -2.75
C ALA A 16 -27.45 11.32 -1.45
N VAL A 17 -26.47 11.69 -0.61
CA VAL A 17 -26.75 12.53 0.56
C VAL A 17 -27.17 13.94 0.16
N ALA A 18 -26.62 14.51 -0.91
CA ALA A 18 -26.97 15.85 -1.36
C ALA A 18 -28.40 15.93 -1.91
N SER A 19 -28.87 14.90 -2.60
CA SER A 19 -30.22 14.86 -3.19
C SER A 19 -31.35 14.58 -2.19
N ALA A 20 -31.03 14.08 -0.99
CA ALA A 20 -32.02 13.77 0.04
C ALA A 20 -32.52 15.03 0.80
N TRP A 21 -33.84 15.10 1.01
CA TRP A 21 -34.53 16.18 1.72
C TRP A 21 -35.02 15.76 3.11
N ASP A 22 -35.22 14.47 3.33
CA ASP A 22 -35.64 13.84 4.58
C ASP A 22 -34.88 12.52 4.81
N TRP A 23 -35.09 11.87 5.96
CA TRP A 23 -34.45 10.59 6.27
C TRP A 23 -34.91 9.47 5.33
N GLN A 24 -36.19 9.41 4.96
CA GLN A 24 -36.69 8.37 4.06
C GLN A 24 -36.13 8.49 2.65
N GLY A 25 -36.01 9.71 2.11
CA GLY A 25 -35.35 9.98 0.84
C GLY A 25 -33.85 9.67 0.88
N LEU A 26 -33.17 9.91 2.01
CA LEU A 26 -31.79 9.48 2.19
C LEU A 26 -31.66 7.96 2.17
N HIS A 27 -32.50 7.25 2.93
CA HIS A 27 -32.48 5.80 2.99
C HIS A 27 -32.77 5.17 1.62
N ALA A 28 -33.72 5.74 0.86
CA ALA A 28 -34.01 5.32 -0.51
C ALA A 28 -32.80 5.53 -1.44
N ALA A 29 -32.19 6.73 -1.42
CA ALA A 29 -31.05 7.05 -2.28
C ALA A 29 -29.80 6.23 -1.94
N LEU A 30 -29.55 5.96 -0.65
CA LEU A 30 -28.46 5.09 -0.23
C LEU A 30 -28.76 3.61 -0.53
N GLY A 31 -30.02 3.21 -0.48
CA GLY A 31 -30.49 1.90 -0.93
C GLY A 31 -30.13 1.62 -2.38
N GLU A 32 -30.22 2.61 -3.28
CA GLU A 32 -29.72 2.48 -4.67
C GLU A 32 -28.21 2.20 -4.72
N LEU A 33 -27.43 2.74 -3.77
CA LEU A 33 -26.00 2.45 -3.70
C LEU A 33 -25.66 1.11 -3.01
N GLY A 34 -26.66 0.34 -2.58
CA GLY A 34 -26.45 -0.87 -1.79
C GLY A 34 -25.99 -0.58 -0.36
N LEU A 35 -26.31 0.61 0.18
CA LEU A 35 -25.82 1.08 1.48
C LEU A 35 -26.98 1.45 2.40
N ARG A 36 -26.92 1.03 3.67
CA ARG A 36 -27.82 1.52 4.73
C ARG A 36 -27.13 2.49 5.66
N TYR A 37 -27.80 3.58 5.99
CA TYR A 37 -27.39 4.47 7.07
C TYR A 37 -28.16 4.13 8.34
N TYR A 38 -27.47 3.88 9.45
CA TYR A 38 -28.15 3.59 10.71
C TYR A 38 -27.38 4.13 11.93
N LYS A 39 -28.14 4.47 12.97
CA LYS A 39 -27.59 4.94 14.25
C LYS A 39 -26.98 3.77 15.02
N ALA A 40 -25.81 3.97 15.60
CA ALA A 40 -25.13 2.98 16.42
C ALA A 40 -24.46 3.67 17.62
N GLY A 41 -25.09 3.55 18.79
CA GLY A 41 -24.70 4.31 19.98
C GLY A 41 -24.81 5.82 19.75
N SER A 42 -23.77 6.56 20.09
CA SER A 42 -23.68 8.02 19.86
C SER A 42 -23.26 8.41 18.43
N GLY A 43 -23.01 7.44 17.55
CA GLY A 43 -22.55 7.65 16.18
C GLY A 43 -23.49 7.10 15.12
N ALA A 44 -23.05 7.15 13.86
CA ALA A 44 -23.72 6.51 12.73
C ALA A 44 -22.76 5.59 11.98
N ARG A 45 -23.35 4.54 11.40
CA ARG A 45 -22.70 3.55 10.57
C ARG A 45 -23.34 3.53 9.19
N ILE A 46 -22.52 3.25 8.20
CA ILE A 46 -22.93 2.95 6.84
C ILE A 46 -22.64 1.48 6.62
N GLY A 47 -23.69 0.67 6.56
CA GLY A 47 -23.60 -0.77 6.32
C GLY A 47 -23.77 -1.10 4.85
N ILE A 48 -23.14 -2.18 4.39
CA ILE A 48 -23.45 -2.76 3.08
C ILE A 48 -24.73 -3.61 3.24
N LEU A 49 -25.64 -3.52 2.27
CA LEU A 49 -26.84 -4.35 2.28
C LEU A 49 -26.57 -5.82 2.08
N GLY A 50 -27.31 -6.64 2.83
CA GLY A 50 -27.08 -8.08 2.92
C GLY A 50 -25.75 -8.49 3.55
N SER A 51 -25.06 -7.56 4.21
CA SER A 51 -23.82 -7.84 4.93
C SER A 51 -23.86 -7.31 6.37
N THR A 52 -23.07 -7.94 7.24
CA THR A 52 -22.79 -7.45 8.59
C THR A 52 -21.69 -6.37 8.59
N GLU A 53 -21.03 -6.15 7.46
CA GLU A 53 -19.99 -5.14 7.32
C GLU A 53 -20.55 -3.71 7.36
N PHE A 54 -19.79 -2.84 8.01
CA PHE A 54 -20.07 -1.42 8.07
C PHE A 54 -18.80 -0.58 8.13
N ALA A 55 -18.96 0.72 7.89
CA ALA A 55 -17.97 1.76 8.10
C ALA A 55 -18.60 2.85 8.96
N LYS A 56 -17.78 3.58 9.72
CA LYS A 56 -18.27 4.81 10.37
C LYS A 56 -18.74 5.79 9.30
N ALA A 57 -19.86 6.47 9.54
CA ALA A 57 -20.35 7.48 8.60
C ALA A 57 -19.30 8.60 8.34
N SER A 58 -18.48 8.90 9.35
CA SER A 58 -17.37 9.84 9.24
C SER A 58 -16.27 9.42 8.26
N ALA A 59 -16.14 8.13 7.92
CA ALA A 59 -15.13 7.63 6.98
C ALA A 59 -15.44 8.01 5.52
N PHE A 60 -16.72 8.21 5.20
CA PHE A 60 -17.16 8.82 3.93
C PHE A 60 -16.95 10.34 3.94
N GLY A 61 -16.86 10.94 5.13
CA GLY A 61 -16.60 12.35 5.35
C GLY A 61 -17.20 12.82 6.68
N SER A 62 -16.51 13.71 7.39
CA SER A 62 -16.94 14.20 8.71
C SER A 62 -18.33 14.85 8.70
N LYS A 63 -18.76 15.40 7.56
CA LYS A 63 -20.09 15.99 7.34
C LYS A 63 -21.26 14.99 7.40
N PHE A 64 -20.98 13.68 7.29
CA PHE A 64 -22.01 12.64 7.31
C PHE A 64 -22.21 12.00 8.69
N SER A 65 -21.59 12.56 9.74
CA SER A 65 -21.84 12.13 11.13
C SER A 65 -23.30 12.35 11.54
N ILE A 66 -23.81 11.49 12.43
CA ILE A 66 -25.21 11.52 12.87
C ILE A 66 -25.66 12.91 13.31
N ARG A 67 -24.85 13.61 14.12
CA ARG A 67 -25.13 14.96 14.61
C ARG A 67 -25.31 15.98 13.49
N ARG A 68 -24.49 15.91 12.43
CA ARG A 68 -24.56 16.83 11.28
C ARG A 68 -25.71 16.47 10.34
N MET A 69 -26.01 15.18 10.22
CA MET A 69 -27.15 14.70 9.44
C MET A 69 -28.47 15.05 10.12
N GLU A 70 -28.58 14.89 11.45
CA GLU A 70 -29.75 15.30 12.24
C GLU A 70 -29.98 16.82 12.19
N ALA A 71 -28.90 17.62 12.15
CA ALA A 71 -29.00 19.07 11.95
C ALA A 71 -29.55 19.48 10.57
N ARG A 72 -29.42 18.60 9.56
CA ARG A 72 -29.88 18.87 8.19
C ARG A 72 -31.26 18.28 7.89
N LEU A 73 -31.50 17.03 8.30
CA LEU A 73 -32.70 16.25 7.96
C LEU A 73 -33.71 16.16 9.11
N GLY A 74 -33.41 16.75 10.27
CA GLY A 74 -34.22 16.62 11.48
C GLY A 74 -33.87 15.38 12.30
N THR A 75 -34.67 15.08 13.33
CA THR A 75 -34.46 13.92 14.22
C THR A 75 -34.33 12.64 13.42
N TYR A 76 -33.34 11.79 13.74
CA TYR A 76 -33.11 10.53 13.03
C TYR A 76 -34.36 9.64 13.02
N GLU A 77 -34.75 9.23 11.81
CA GLU A 77 -35.77 8.22 11.59
C GLU A 77 -35.14 6.94 11.04
N ASP A 78 -35.56 5.81 11.58
CA ASP A 78 -35.15 4.51 11.06
C ASP A 78 -35.75 4.28 9.66
N PRO A 79 -35.03 3.60 8.74
CA PRO A 79 -35.52 3.33 7.39
C PRO A 79 -36.87 2.59 7.32
N GLY A 80 -37.32 1.92 8.39
CA GLY A 80 -38.57 1.16 8.38
C GLY A 80 -38.62 0.10 7.26
N GLY A 81 -39.83 -0.31 6.86
CA GLY A 81 -40.05 -1.21 5.72
C GLY A 81 -39.76 -0.59 4.34
N ALA A 82 -39.39 0.71 4.27
CA ALA A 82 -38.97 1.35 3.01
C ALA A 82 -37.63 0.80 2.51
N TYR A 83 -36.98 -0.04 3.32
CA TYR A 83 -35.75 -0.76 2.97
C TYR A 83 -35.97 -2.08 2.21
N VAL A 84 -37.18 -2.36 1.73
CA VAL A 84 -37.42 -3.58 0.95
C VAL A 84 -37.32 -3.28 -0.54
N ASN A 85 -36.45 -4.05 -1.20
CA ASN A 85 -36.21 -4.08 -2.64
C ASN A 85 -37.40 -4.61 -3.46
N ASP A 86 -38.65 -4.32 -3.08
CA ASP A 86 -39.88 -4.74 -3.76
C ASP A 86 -40.04 -4.14 -5.17
N ARG A 87 -39.12 -3.26 -5.60
CA ARG A 87 -39.13 -2.63 -6.93
C ARG A 87 -38.21 -3.29 -7.94
N LYS A 88 -37.51 -4.36 -7.56
CA LYS A 88 -36.68 -5.11 -8.50
C LYS A 88 -37.55 -5.98 -9.38
N LYS A 89 -37.16 -6.09 -10.64
CA LYS A 89 -37.74 -7.11 -11.51
C LYS A 89 -37.15 -8.46 -11.13
N ASP A 90 -37.97 -9.49 -11.23
CA ASP A 90 -37.53 -10.87 -11.09
C ASP A 90 -36.41 -11.17 -12.09
N HIS A 91 -35.37 -11.86 -11.63
CA HIS A 91 -34.29 -12.30 -12.49
C HIS A 91 -34.82 -13.33 -13.49
N ASN A 92 -34.74 -13.00 -14.78
CA ASN A 92 -35.00 -13.94 -15.85
C ASN A 92 -33.67 -14.36 -16.48
N GLU A 93 -33.18 -15.55 -16.18
CA GLU A 93 -31.88 -16.05 -16.66
C GLU A 93 -31.88 -16.26 -18.18
N ILE A 94 -30.94 -15.63 -18.90
CA ILE A 94 -30.76 -15.82 -20.35
C ILE A 94 -29.36 -16.35 -20.67
N GLU A 95 -28.33 -15.85 -19.98
CA GLU A 95 -26.94 -16.16 -20.28
C GLU A 95 -26.14 -16.36 -18.99
N SER A 96 -25.05 -17.14 -19.05
CA SER A 96 -24.29 -17.48 -17.86
C SER A 96 -22.81 -17.70 -18.11
N ILE A 97 -22.03 -17.55 -17.04
CA ILE A 97 -20.62 -17.92 -16.94
C ILE A 97 -20.47 -18.89 -15.78
N SER A 98 -19.76 -19.98 -16.01
CA SER A 98 -19.36 -20.92 -14.95
C SER A 98 -17.84 -20.95 -14.86
N GLY A 99 -17.30 -21.01 -13.65
CA GLY A 99 -15.86 -21.06 -13.46
C GLY A 99 -15.41 -22.24 -12.62
N VAL A 100 -14.18 -22.65 -12.86
CA VAL A 100 -13.47 -23.62 -12.03
C VAL A 100 -12.64 -22.82 -11.03
N ALA A 101 -12.90 -22.99 -9.74
CA ALA A 101 -12.02 -22.49 -8.69
C ALA A 101 -10.80 -23.42 -8.56
N TRP A 102 -9.63 -22.88 -8.22
CA TRP A 102 -8.46 -23.68 -7.86
C TRP A 102 -8.82 -24.65 -6.72
N GLU A 103 -8.29 -25.88 -6.76
CA GLU A 103 -8.55 -26.89 -5.71
C GLU A 103 -8.19 -26.37 -4.31
N GLU A 104 -7.11 -25.60 -4.21
CA GLU A 104 -6.63 -24.96 -2.97
C GLU A 104 -7.62 -23.88 -2.45
N ASP A 105 -8.38 -23.25 -3.34
CA ASP A 105 -9.35 -22.19 -3.02
C ASP A 105 -10.80 -22.70 -2.86
N ARG A 106 -11.11 -23.94 -3.29
CA ARG A 106 -12.45 -24.54 -3.13
C ARG A 106 -12.90 -24.59 -1.67
N LYS A 107 -11.98 -24.96 -0.76
CA LYS A 107 -12.26 -25.03 0.69
C LYS A 107 -12.37 -23.65 1.34
N ALA A 108 -11.62 -22.66 0.84
CA ALA A 108 -11.69 -21.27 1.29
C ALA A 108 -13.00 -20.60 0.85
N THR A 109 -13.42 -20.84 -0.40
CA THR A 109 -14.61 -20.23 -1.04
C THR A 109 -15.94 -20.76 -0.49
N ALA A 110 -15.95 -21.94 0.12
CA ALA A 110 -17.13 -22.56 0.69
C ALA A 110 -17.61 -21.92 2.01
N SER A 111 -16.72 -21.27 2.77
CA SER A 111 -17.07 -20.72 4.09
C SER A 111 -17.94 -19.47 3.98
N SER A 112 -18.97 -19.35 4.83
CA SER A 112 -19.89 -18.20 4.85
C SER A 112 -19.17 -16.87 5.13
N ALA A 113 -18.07 -16.91 5.91
CA ALA A 113 -17.21 -15.76 6.16
C ALA A 113 -16.42 -15.32 4.90
N PHE A 114 -15.98 -16.27 4.08
CA PHE A 114 -15.33 -15.97 2.80
C PHE A 114 -16.32 -15.47 1.76
N LYS A 115 -17.56 -16.00 1.70
CA LYS A 115 -18.61 -15.45 0.84
C LYS A 115 -18.85 -13.96 1.14
N LEU A 116 -18.94 -13.57 2.41
CA LEU A 116 -19.06 -12.15 2.80
C LEU A 116 -17.82 -11.31 2.43
N THR A 117 -16.62 -11.86 2.60
CA THR A 117 -15.35 -11.20 2.25
C THR A 117 -15.16 -11.05 0.73
N LEU A 118 -15.62 -12.06 -0.02
CA LEU A 118 -15.64 -12.09 -1.47
C LEU A 118 -16.67 -11.10 -2.00
N LEU A 119 -17.85 -11.02 -1.39
CA LEU A 119 -18.87 -10.01 -1.71
C LEU A 119 -18.39 -8.59 -1.40
N ARG A 120 -17.58 -8.38 -0.35
CA ARG A 120 -16.88 -7.10 -0.13
C ARG A 120 -15.91 -6.77 -1.26
N ARG A 121 -15.07 -7.73 -1.69
CA ARG A 121 -14.13 -7.52 -2.79
C ARG A 121 -14.86 -7.25 -4.09
N ILE A 122 -15.90 -8.04 -4.40
CA ILE A 122 -16.78 -7.82 -5.55
C ILE A 122 -17.42 -6.43 -5.49
N TYR A 123 -18.00 -6.04 -4.36
CA TYR A 123 -18.60 -4.72 -4.20
C TYR A 123 -17.55 -3.60 -4.38
N CYS A 124 -16.37 -3.71 -3.77
CA CYS A 124 -15.32 -2.71 -3.92
C CYS A 124 -14.75 -2.67 -5.35
N ASP A 125 -14.49 -3.83 -5.96
CA ASP A 125 -13.89 -4.00 -7.29
C ASP A 125 -14.85 -3.58 -8.41
N LEU A 126 -16.14 -3.89 -8.30
CA LEU A 126 -17.17 -3.37 -9.21
C LEU A 126 -17.24 -1.83 -9.15
N HIS A 127 -16.94 -1.25 -7.98
CA HIS A 127 -16.84 0.19 -7.80
C HIS A 127 -15.42 0.76 -8.09
N LEU A 128 -14.45 -0.08 -8.48
CA LEU A 128 -13.12 0.33 -8.97
C LEU A 128 -13.12 0.58 -10.49
N ASP A 129 -13.90 -0.18 -11.25
CA ASP A 129 -14.13 0.11 -12.68
C ASP A 129 -15.15 1.25 -12.81
N PRO A 130 -14.77 2.45 -13.26
CA PRO A 130 -15.69 3.59 -13.33
C PRO A 130 -16.87 3.31 -14.26
N GLN A 131 -16.67 2.54 -15.35
CA GLN A 131 -17.71 2.25 -16.33
C GLN A 131 -18.75 1.27 -15.76
N VAL A 132 -18.31 0.24 -15.04
CA VAL A 132 -19.23 -0.72 -14.41
C VAL A 132 -19.94 -0.11 -13.20
N SER A 133 -19.21 0.66 -12.39
CA SER A 133 -19.74 1.34 -11.22
C SER A 133 -20.90 2.27 -11.59
N GLU A 134 -20.73 3.12 -12.61
CA GLU A 134 -21.75 4.07 -13.06
C GLU A 134 -23.05 3.39 -13.49
N GLU A 135 -22.97 2.17 -14.01
CA GLU A 135 -24.12 1.43 -14.54
C GLU A 135 -24.79 0.53 -13.49
N ILE A 136 -24.17 0.30 -12.33
CA ILE A 136 -24.80 -0.41 -11.22
C ILE A 136 -25.83 0.49 -10.54
N ARG A 137 -27.09 0.03 -10.58
CA ARG A 137 -28.23 0.67 -9.93
C ARG A 137 -28.51 0.10 -8.54
N PHE A 138 -28.27 -1.19 -8.30
CA PHE A 138 -28.47 -1.84 -7.01
C PHE A 138 -27.52 -3.03 -6.83
N VAL A 139 -27.07 -3.29 -5.59
CA VAL A 139 -26.43 -4.55 -5.19
C VAL A 139 -27.19 -5.12 -4.00
N ASP A 140 -27.84 -6.27 -4.17
CA ASP A 140 -28.42 -7.07 -3.10
C ASP A 140 -27.53 -8.24 -2.75
N LEU A 141 -27.08 -8.27 -1.51
CA LEU A 141 -26.42 -9.45 -0.97
C LEU A 141 -27.34 -10.27 -0.07
N ALA A 142 -28.54 -9.76 0.25
CA ALA A 142 -29.53 -10.44 1.08
C ALA A 142 -30.42 -11.37 0.27
N ASP A 143 -30.60 -11.07 -1.03
CA ASP A 143 -31.23 -11.99 -1.97
C ASP A 143 -30.50 -13.34 -1.97
N VAL A 144 -31.26 -14.43 -2.03
CA VAL A 144 -30.74 -15.79 -2.10
C VAL A 144 -31.22 -16.38 -3.42
N PRO A 145 -30.38 -16.45 -4.46
CA PRO A 145 -28.97 -16.02 -4.55
C PRO A 145 -28.73 -14.49 -4.65
N PRO A 146 -27.53 -13.97 -4.29
CA PRO A 146 -27.19 -12.55 -4.39
C PRO A 146 -27.37 -11.97 -5.80
N GLN A 147 -27.88 -10.74 -5.90
CA GLN A 147 -28.24 -10.10 -7.16
C GLN A 147 -27.70 -8.68 -7.29
N ILE A 148 -27.08 -8.38 -8.43
CA ILE A 148 -26.72 -7.03 -8.87
C ILE A 148 -27.72 -6.61 -9.93
N THR A 149 -28.19 -5.37 -9.87
CA THR A 149 -29.11 -4.80 -10.86
C THR A 149 -28.51 -3.53 -11.45
N PHE A 150 -28.51 -3.43 -12.78
CA PHE A 150 -27.97 -2.31 -13.54
C PHE A 150 -29.05 -1.25 -13.81
N ARG A 151 -28.63 -0.06 -14.26
CA ARG A 151 -29.53 1.08 -14.55
C ARG A 151 -30.51 0.79 -15.69
N ASP A 152 -30.09 -0.02 -16.65
CA ASP A 152 -30.94 -0.51 -17.74
C ASP A 152 -31.91 -1.64 -17.30
N ASN A 153 -31.90 -1.98 -16.00
CA ASN A 153 -32.61 -3.07 -15.35
C ASN A 153 -32.15 -4.48 -15.78
N ALA A 154 -30.97 -4.62 -16.38
CA ALA A 154 -30.31 -5.92 -16.44
C ALA A 154 -29.99 -6.37 -15.01
N THR A 155 -30.05 -7.68 -14.78
CA THR A 155 -29.76 -8.28 -13.47
C THR A 155 -28.68 -9.32 -13.64
N LEU A 156 -27.78 -9.41 -12.67
CA LEU A 156 -26.71 -10.38 -12.59
C LEU A 156 -26.81 -11.09 -11.25
N VAL A 157 -26.95 -12.42 -11.28
CA VAL A 157 -27.15 -13.24 -10.10
C VAL A 157 -25.97 -14.16 -9.89
N ASP A 158 -25.55 -14.29 -8.64
CA ASP A 158 -24.42 -15.10 -8.22
C ASP A 158 -24.85 -16.40 -7.52
N HIS A 159 -24.69 -17.53 -8.22
CA HIS A 159 -24.98 -18.87 -7.71
C HIS A 159 -23.77 -19.57 -7.07
N GLY A 160 -22.68 -18.85 -6.79
CA GLY A 160 -21.44 -19.37 -6.24
C GLY A 160 -20.43 -19.74 -7.32
N ASN A 161 -20.55 -20.90 -7.95
CA ASN A 161 -19.67 -21.37 -9.03
C ASN A 161 -20.13 -20.96 -10.44
N ARG A 162 -21.26 -20.23 -10.50
CA ARG A 162 -21.90 -19.79 -11.73
C ARG A 162 -22.49 -18.40 -11.52
N LEU A 163 -22.42 -17.54 -12.54
CA LEU A 163 -23.16 -16.28 -12.58
C LEU A 163 -24.13 -16.31 -13.77
N SER A 164 -25.32 -15.74 -13.59
CA SER A 164 -26.32 -15.61 -14.66
C SER A 164 -26.74 -14.16 -14.85
N THR A 165 -26.92 -13.74 -16.10
CA THR A 165 -27.43 -12.40 -16.44
C THR A 165 -28.79 -12.49 -17.14
N SER A 166 -29.65 -11.50 -16.90
CA SER A 166 -30.94 -11.36 -17.57
C SER A 166 -30.88 -10.64 -18.91
N ARG A 167 -29.70 -10.09 -19.25
CA ARG A 167 -29.45 -9.46 -20.56
C ARG A 167 -27.96 -9.44 -20.87
N SER A 168 -27.63 -9.65 -22.14
CA SER A 168 -26.28 -9.44 -22.66
C SER A 168 -26.02 -7.96 -22.91
N THR A 169 -25.27 -7.32 -22.02
CA THR A 169 -24.71 -5.97 -22.24
C THR A 169 -23.20 -6.00 -22.03
N ARG A 170 -22.49 -4.97 -22.49
CA ARG A 170 -21.04 -4.88 -22.27
C ARG A 170 -20.74 -4.76 -20.77
N GLU A 171 -21.58 -4.05 -20.06
CA GLU A 171 -21.51 -3.76 -18.63
C GLU A 171 -21.71 -5.05 -17.82
N THR A 172 -22.73 -5.85 -18.14
CA THR A 172 -22.97 -7.14 -17.48
C THR A 172 -21.83 -8.12 -17.73
N ARG A 173 -21.27 -8.17 -18.95
CA ARG A 173 -20.11 -9.05 -19.25
C ARG A 173 -18.86 -8.62 -18.49
N THR A 174 -18.59 -7.32 -18.44
CA THR A 174 -17.45 -6.76 -17.71
C THR A 174 -17.58 -7.07 -16.22
N ALA A 175 -18.78 -6.88 -15.64
CA ALA A 175 -19.06 -7.24 -14.25
C ALA A 175 -18.90 -8.75 -13.99
N MET A 176 -19.39 -9.61 -14.88
CA MET A 176 -19.22 -11.07 -14.79
C MET A 176 -17.75 -11.48 -14.76
N ILE A 177 -16.93 -10.91 -15.65
CA ILE A 177 -15.49 -11.19 -15.73
C ILE A 177 -14.76 -10.65 -14.49
N ALA A 178 -15.10 -9.44 -14.03
CA ALA A 178 -14.53 -8.87 -12.81
C ALA A 178 -14.83 -9.78 -11.61
N ILE A 179 -16.09 -10.20 -11.43
CA ILE A 179 -16.48 -11.11 -10.35
C ILE A 179 -15.76 -12.45 -10.46
N ALA A 180 -15.64 -13.02 -11.66
CA ALA A 180 -14.91 -14.27 -11.89
C ALA A 180 -13.43 -14.17 -11.45
N LYS A 181 -12.75 -13.06 -11.78
CA LYS A 181 -11.38 -12.80 -11.36
C LYS A 181 -11.27 -12.61 -9.85
N THR A 182 -12.17 -11.83 -9.25
CA THR A 182 -12.20 -11.60 -7.79
C THR A 182 -12.48 -12.88 -7.02
N LYS A 183 -13.25 -13.81 -7.60
CA LYS A 183 -13.48 -15.16 -7.10
C LYS A 183 -12.29 -16.11 -7.23
N GLY A 184 -11.23 -15.71 -7.93
CA GLY A 184 -10.07 -16.57 -8.17
C GLY A 184 -10.39 -17.75 -9.08
N TRP A 185 -11.34 -17.61 -10.02
CA TRP A 185 -11.59 -18.66 -11.00
C TRP A 185 -10.36 -18.83 -11.90
N SER A 186 -9.89 -20.07 -12.02
CA SER A 186 -8.72 -20.45 -12.82
C SER A 186 -9.04 -20.52 -14.30
N SER A 187 -10.28 -20.86 -14.64
CA SER A 187 -10.80 -20.84 -15.99
C SER A 187 -12.31 -20.66 -16.00
N VAL A 188 -12.85 -20.20 -17.12
CA VAL A 188 -14.28 -19.92 -17.29
C VAL A 188 -14.85 -20.51 -18.56
N LYS A 189 -16.14 -20.85 -18.52
CA LYS A 189 -16.96 -21.29 -19.65
C LYS A 189 -18.21 -20.42 -19.73
N PHE A 190 -18.51 -19.93 -20.94
CA PHE A 190 -19.70 -19.14 -21.21
C PHE A 190 -20.80 -20.01 -21.84
N THR A 191 -22.06 -19.73 -21.51
CA THR A 191 -23.22 -20.42 -22.07
C THR A 191 -24.35 -19.41 -22.29
N GLY A 192 -24.88 -19.33 -23.50
CA GLY A 192 -25.88 -18.34 -23.89
C GLY A 192 -25.98 -18.22 -25.41
N SER A 193 -26.37 -17.04 -25.89
CA SER A 193 -26.41 -16.75 -27.32
C SER A 193 -25.01 -16.86 -27.97
N PRO A 194 -24.91 -17.20 -29.27
CA PRO A 194 -23.61 -17.28 -29.96
C PRO A 194 -22.81 -15.97 -29.88
N ASP A 195 -23.48 -14.83 -30.00
CA ASP A 195 -22.87 -13.51 -29.89
C ASP A 195 -22.32 -13.24 -28.49
N PHE A 196 -23.06 -13.62 -27.44
CA PHE A 196 -22.57 -13.53 -26.07
C PHE A 196 -21.36 -14.41 -25.83
N VAL A 197 -21.42 -15.69 -26.22
CA VAL A 197 -20.31 -16.63 -26.03
C VAL A 197 -19.06 -16.09 -26.72
N ARG A 198 -19.19 -15.55 -27.94
CA ARG A 198 -18.09 -14.92 -28.67
C ARG A 198 -17.53 -13.70 -27.94
N LEU A 199 -18.37 -12.71 -27.63
CA LEU A 199 -17.92 -11.45 -27.04
C LEU A 199 -17.35 -11.64 -25.64
N ALA A 200 -18.04 -12.42 -24.79
CA ALA A 200 -17.63 -12.66 -23.42
C ALA A 200 -16.32 -13.46 -23.33
N SER A 201 -16.13 -14.46 -24.20
CA SER A 201 -14.88 -15.22 -24.25
C SER A 201 -13.69 -14.35 -24.64
N LEU A 202 -13.83 -13.52 -25.68
CA LEU A 202 -12.76 -12.62 -26.11
C LEU A 202 -12.45 -11.54 -25.07
N GLU A 203 -13.48 -10.97 -24.42
CA GLU A 203 -13.32 -10.01 -23.33
C GLU A 203 -12.61 -10.65 -22.11
N ALA A 204 -12.96 -11.89 -21.75
CA ALA A 204 -12.32 -12.63 -20.66
C ALA A 204 -10.84 -12.93 -20.96
N ALA A 205 -10.53 -13.41 -22.16
CA ALA A 205 -9.16 -13.68 -22.58
C ALA A 205 -8.29 -12.41 -22.55
N ARG A 206 -8.82 -11.27 -23.02
CA ARG A 206 -8.13 -9.96 -22.94
C ARG A 206 -7.92 -9.49 -21.49
N ALA A 207 -8.82 -9.86 -20.58
CA ALA A 207 -8.66 -9.63 -19.17
C ALA A 207 -7.68 -10.61 -18.49
N GLY A 208 -7.07 -11.53 -19.25
CA GLY A 208 -6.13 -12.54 -18.77
C GLY A 208 -6.80 -13.73 -18.07
N LEU A 209 -8.09 -13.95 -18.28
CA LEU A 209 -8.84 -15.04 -17.68
C LEU A 209 -8.95 -16.21 -18.69
N PRO A 210 -8.40 -17.41 -18.38
CA PRO A 210 -8.47 -18.54 -19.27
C PRO A 210 -9.90 -18.97 -19.61
N VAL A 211 -10.19 -19.18 -20.89
CA VAL A 211 -11.50 -19.60 -21.38
C VAL A 211 -11.43 -21.03 -21.88
N HIS A 212 -12.46 -21.83 -21.63
CA HIS A 212 -12.58 -23.19 -22.16
C HIS A 212 -14.01 -23.50 -22.62
N GLY A 213 -14.12 -24.43 -23.57
CA GLY A 213 -15.41 -24.90 -24.08
C GLY A 213 -16.15 -23.89 -24.95
N ALA A 214 -15.44 -22.90 -25.50
CA ALA A 214 -15.93 -22.05 -26.58
C ALA A 214 -15.87 -22.79 -27.94
N PRO A 215 -16.62 -22.37 -28.96
CA PRO A 215 -16.46 -22.87 -30.33
C PRO A 215 -15.00 -22.76 -30.81
N GLU A 216 -14.55 -23.70 -31.65
CA GLU A 216 -13.14 -23.86 -32.02
C GLU A 216 -12.47 -22.57 -32.53
N ASP A 217 -13.19 -21.78 -33.35
CA ASP A 217 -12.70 -20.52 -33.91
C ASP A 217 -12.50 -19.43 -32.84
N ILE A 218 -13.36 -19.41 -31.83
CA ILE A 218 -13.30 -18.47 -30.70
C ILE A 218 -12.25 -18.93 -29.69
N GLN A 219 -12.16 -20.23 -29.42
CA GLN A 219 -11.18 -20.82 -28.52
C GLN A 219 -9.76 -20.51 -29.01
N ALA A 220 -9.48 -20.74 -30.31
CA ALA A 220 -8.19 -20.43 -30.91
C ALA A 220 -7.80 -18.95 -30.76
N GLN A 221 -8.76 -18.03 -30.93
CA GLN A 221 -8.52 -16.59 -30.72
C GLN A 221 -8.24 -16.26 -29.24
N CYS A 222 -8.96 -16.90 -28.31
CA CYS A 222 -8.73 -16.70 -26.88
C CYS A 222 -7.33 -17.18 -26.47
N ASP A 223 -6.93 -18.36 -26.95
CA ASP A 223 -5.62 -18.95 -26.67
C ASP A 223 -4.50 -18.07 -27.24
N GLU A 224 -4.65 -17.54 -28.46
CA GLU A 224 -3.66 -16.62 -29.04
C GLU A 224 -3.50 -15.33 -28.22
N ILE A 225 -4.62 -14.78 -27.71
CA ILE A 225 -4.60 -13.60 -26.83
C ILE A 225 -3.86 -13.92 -25.53
N LEU A 226 -4.16 -15.05 -24.89
CA LEU A 226 -3.54 -15.48 -23.64
C LEU A 226 -2.04 -15.76 -23.82
N ASP A 227 -1.64 -16.46 -24.87
CA ASP A 227 -0.24 -16.74 -25.21
C ASP A 227 0.56 -15.45 -25.46
N ARG A 228 -0.08 -14.44 -26.05
CA ARG A 228 0.53 -13.12 -26.26
C ARG A 228 0.76 -12.40 -24.93
N LEU A 229 -0.25 -12.38 -24.06
CA LEU A 229 -0.15 -11.79 -22.73
C LEU A 229 0.91 -12.51 -21.88
N GLU A 230 0.97 -13.83 -21.93
CA GLU A 230 1.96 -14.61 -21.19
C GLU A 230 3.39 -14.32 -21.67
N ARG A 231 3.61 -14.27 -23.00
CA ARG A 231 4.91 -13.89 -23.57
C ARG A 231 5.35 -12.50 -23.14
N GLN A 232 4.43 -11.53 -23.16
CA GLN A 232 4.70 -10.17 -22.70
C GLN A 232 5.06 -10.15 -21.21
N GLN A 233 4.31 -10.87 -20.37
CA GLN A 233 4.59 -10.96 -18.94
C GLN A 233 5.94 -11.60 -18.66
N ARG A 234 6.28 -12.71 -19.34
CA ARG A 234 7.59 -13.37 -19.22
C ARG A 234 8.74 -12.44 -19.61
N GLN A 235 8.56 -11.62 -20.64
CA GLN A 235 9.56 -10.62 -21.05
C GLN A 235 9.73 -9.53 -19.98
N ILE A 236 8.63 -8.98 -19.47
CA ILE A 236 8.65 -7.99 -18.39
C ILE A 236 9.36 -8.55 -17.16
N ASP A 237 9.06 -9.79 -16.77
CA ASP A 237 9.67 -10.44 -15.62
C ASP A 237 11.16 -10.73 -15.84
N ALA A 238 11.56 -11.13 -17.05
CA ALA A 238 12.96 -11.33 -17.40
C ALA A 238 13.75 -10.03 -17.33
N GLU A 239 13.21 -8.94 -17.88
CA GLU A 239 13.81 -7.61 -17.81
C GLU A 239 13.88 -7.09 -16.37
N ALA A 240 12.83 -7.31 -15.57
CA ALA A 240 12.81 -6.94 -14.16
C ALA A 240 13.86 -7.72 -13.35
N ARG A 241 13.99 -9.04 -13.58
CA ARG A 241 15.04 -9.87 -12.96
C ARG A 241 16.44 -9.43 -13.38
N ALA A 242 16.65 -9.12 -14.67
CA ALA A 242 17.92 -8.62 -15.17
C ALA A 242 18.29 -7.27 -14.54
N ALA A 243 17.35 -6.34 -14.43
CA ALA A 243 17.55 -5.05 -13.77
C ALA A 243 17.85 -5.20 -12.28
N GLN A 244 17.15 -6.11 -11.58
CA GLN A 244 17.44 -6.42 -10.17
C GLN A 244 18.84 -7.01 -10.00
N LYS A 245 19.26 -7.93 -10.87
CA LYS A 245 20.58 -8.54 -10.85
C LYS A 245 21.67 -7.48 -11.09
N ALA A 246 21.54 -6.64 -12.11
CA ALA A 246 22.50 -5.58 -12.40
C ALA A 246 22.62 -4.56 -11.26
N ALA A 247 21.50 -4.21 -10.62
CA ALA A 247 21.51 -3.35 -9.43
C ALA A 247 22.24 -4.02 -8.26
N HIS A 248 22.01 -5.32 -8.03
CA HIS A 248 22.69 -6.06 -6.97
C HIS A 248 24.19 -6.20 -7.21
N GLU A 249 24.61 -6.46 -8.45
CA GLU A 249 26.02 -6.51 -8.85
C GLU A 249 26.69 -5.15 -8.63
N THR A 250 26.03 -4.04 -9.02
CA THR A 250 26.53 -2.67 -8.80
C THR A 250 26.69 -2.36 -7.31
N ILE A 251 25.75 -2.78 -6.46
CA ILE A 251 25.84 -2.63 -5.01
C ILE A 251 27.02 -3.46 -4.47
N THR A 252 27.17 -4.70 -4.93
CA THR A 252 28.22 -5.61 -4.48
C THR A 252 29.62 -5.09 -4.83
N ASP A 253 29.81 -4.57 -6.05
CA ASP A 253 31.09 -4.00 -6.48
C ASP A 253 31.43 -2.71 -5.73
N ARG A 254 30.41 -1.89 -5.42
CA ARG A 254 30.55 -0.73 -4.55
C ARG A 254 30.99 -1.13 -3.14
N ASP A 255 30.33 -2.12 -2.54
CA ASP A 255 30.64 -2.56 -1.17
C ASP A 255 32.06 -3.12 -1.09
N ARG A 256 32.52 -3.87 -2.11
CA ARG A 256 33.93 -4.30 -2.22
C ARG A 256 34.89 -3.10 -2.29
N ALA A 257 34.56 -2.07 -3.08
CA ALA A 257 35.38 -0.88 -3.19
C ALA A 257 35.47 -0.10 -1.87
N ILE A 258 34.36 -0.02 -1.11
CA ILE A 258 34.33 0.61 0.22
C ILE A 258 35.21 -0.19 1.20
N GLN A 259 35.02 -1.51 1.26
CA GLN A 259 35.83 -2.37 2.14
C GLN A 259 37.33 -2.26 1.87
N ARG A 260 37.71 -2.18 0.60
CA ARG A 260 39.11 -1.99 0.20
C ARG A 260 39.66 -0.65 0.70
N ASN A 261 38.91 0.44 0.50
CA ASN A 261 39.33 1.77 0.96
C ASN A 261 39.41 1.86 2.48
N ASP A 262 38.51 1.20 3.21
CA ASP A 262 38.53 1.19 4.67
C ASP A 262 39.71 0.38 5.22
N ALA A 263 40.06 -0.74 4.59
CA ALA A 263 41.27 -1.49 4.91
C ALA A 263 42.54 -0.64 4.68
N GLU A 264 42.63 0.06 3.54
CA GLU A 264 43.76 0.95 3.24
C GLU A 264 43.90 2.10 4.27
N ARG A 265 42.78 2.63 4.78
CA ARG A 265 42.78 3.64 5.86
C ARG A 265 43.18 3.07 7.22
N ALA A 266 42.73 1.86 7.54
CA ALA A 266 43.09 1.18 8.79
C ALA A 266 44.60 0.93 8.85
N ASP A 267 45.18 0.41 7.75
CA ASP A 267 46.63 0.19 7.62
C ASP A 267 47.42 1.51 7.75
N ALA A 268 46.95 2.58 7.12
CA ALA A 268 47.59 3.90 7.23
C ALA A 268 47.52 4.48 8.65
N THR A 269 46.45 4.17 9.40
CA THR A 269 46.28 4.63 10.79
C THR A 269 47.21 3.85 11.72
N ALA A 270 47.28 2.53 11.58
CA ALA A 270 48.18 1.67 12.35
C ALA A 270 49.65 2.06 12.17
N ARG A 271 50.08 2.35 10.92
CA ARG A 271 51.46 2.82 10.64
C ARG A 271 51.79 4.17 11.30
N LEU A 272 50.82 5.09 11.41
CA LEU A 272 51.04 6.35 12.12
C LEU A 272 51.18 6.10 13.63
N GLU A 273 50.30 5.29 14.21
CA GLU A 273 50.32 4.97 15.64
C GLU A 273 51.63 4.31 16.03
N GLU A 274 52.10 3.33 15.25
CA GLU A 274 53.39 2.67 15.46
C GLU A 274 54.56 3.68 15.46
N LYS A 275 54.63 4.55 14.45
CA LYS A 275 55.74 5.51 14.33
C LYS A 275 55.69 6.66 15.32
N THR A 276 54.51 7.03 15.81
CA THR A 276 54.35 8.14 16.79
C THR A 276 54.30 7.65 18.24
N ALA A 277 54.24 6.35 18.47
CA ALA A 277 54.12 5.74 19.80
C ALA A 277 55.25 6.15 20.75
N GLU A 278 56.50 6.14 20.29
CA GLU A 278 57.65 6.49 21.12
C GLU A 278 57.63 7.97 21.54
N ALA A 279 57.38 8.87 20.59
CA ALA A 279 57.27 10.31 20.88
C ALA A 279 56.12 10.61 21.85
N ARG A 280 54.98 9.90 21.72
CA ARG A 280 53.85 10.02 22.65
C ARG A 280 54.15 9.46 24.04
N ALA A 281 54.81 8.30 24.13
CA ALA A 281 55.22 7.72 25.40
C ALA A 281 56.16 8.66 26.17
N VAL A 282 57.07 9.35 25.47
CA VAL A 282 57.92 10.39 26.06
C VAL A 282 57.09 11.57 26.58
N ILE A 283 56.11 12.05 25.81
CA ILE A 283 55.20 13.14 26.23
C ILE A 283 54.42 12.76 27.50
N ASP A 284 53.88 11.55 27.56
CA ASP A 284 53.11 11.05 28.70
C ASP A 284 53.98 10.87 29.94
N ALA A 285 55.20 10.33 29.79
CA ALA A 285 56.15 10.15 30.89
C ALA A 285 56.59 11.49 31.52
N ILE A 286 56.66 12.57 30.74
CA ILE A 286 56.98 13.91 31.23
C ILE A 286 55.87 14.49 32.12
N GLY A 287 54.60 14.16 31.83
CA GLY A 287 53.42 14.60 32.59
C GLY A 287 53.05 16.09 32.44
N SER A 288 52.01 16.51 33.16
CA SER A 288 51.35 17.82 33.01
C SER A 288 51.96 18.99 33.81
N GLY A 289 53.07 18.76 34.53
CA GLY A 289 53.72 19.77 35.37
C GLY A 289 54.21 20.99 34.58
N ARG A 290 53.99 22.21 35.10
CA ARG A 290 54.28 23.49 34.41
C ARG A 290 55.67 24.08 34.72
N ASP A 291 56.69 23.25 34.94
CA ASP A 291 58.06 23.75 35.08
C ASP A 291 58.73 23.99 33.70
N PRO A 292 59.72 24.89 33.62
CA PRO A 292 60.34 25.28 32.36
C PRO A 292 61.04 24.11 31.63
N VAL A 293 61.64 23.18 32.37
CA VAL A 293 62.41 22.07 31.81
C VAL A 293 61.47 21.02 31.19
N ARG A 294 60.42 20.64 31.92
CA ARG A 294 59.38 19.75 31.36
C ARG A 294 58.67 20.34 30.14
N THR A 295 58.50 21.67 30.13
CA THR A 295 57.86 22.36 28.99
C THR A 295 58.76 22.36 27.75
N ALA A 296 60.07 22.56 27.92
CA ALA A 296 61.04 22.46 26.83
C ALA A 296 61.09 21.03 26.25
N LEU A 297 61.16 20.00 27.11
CA LEU A 297 61.18 18.59 26.68
C LEU A 297 59.91 18.18 25.93
N ARG A 298 58.72 18.60 26.39
CA ARG A 298 57.46 18.38 25.66
C ARG A 298 57.44 19.06 24.29
N THR A 299 58.08 20.22 24.17
CA THR A 299 58.13 20.97 22.92
C THR A 299 58.96 20.23 21.88
N VAL A 300 60.10 19.66 22.29
CA VAL A 300 60.96 18.83 21.42
C VAL A 300 60.23 17.55 21.02
N ALA A 301 59.63 16.82 21.96
CA ALA A 301 58.90 15.59 21.65
C ALA A 301 57.69 15.82 20.71
N ARG A 302 56.99 16.96 20.85
CA ARG A 302 55.93 17.36 19.91
C ARG A 302 56.45 17.78 18.55
N ALA A 303 57.64 18.39 18.47
CA ALA A 303 58.28 18.72 17.20
C ALA A 303 58.66 17.44 16.45
N GLU A 304 59.17 16.44 17.17
CA GLU A 304 59.50 15.12 16.62
C GLU A 304 58.25 14.37 16.14
N GLU A 305 57.18 14.32 16.93
CA GLU A 305 55.89 13.73 16.52
C GLU A 305 55.36 14.41 15.24
N LYS A 306 55.51 15.73 15.14
CA LYS A 306 55.08 16.51 13.98
C LYS A 306 55.95 16.24 12.75
N GLN A 307 57.24 16.03 12.92
CA GLN A 307 58.16 15.68 11.84
C GLN A 307 57.86 14.27 11.30
N ILE A 308 57.71 13.29 12.19
CA ILE A 308 57.33 11.91 11.83
C ILE A 308 55.98 11.88 11.11
N THR A 309 55.02 12.68 11.56
CA THR A 309 53.70 12.80 10.90
C THR A 309 53.81 13.44 9.51
N ALA A 310 54.74 14.37 9.29
CA ALA A 310 54.93 15.05 8.02
C ALA A 310 55.67 14.20 6.97
N GLU A 311 56.50 13.25 7.40
CA GLU A 311 57.20 12.29 6.53
C GLU A 311 56.30 11.14 6.06
N LEU A 312 55.11 10.99 6.65
CA LEU A 312 54.13 9.98 6.26
C LEU A 312 53.27 10.45 5.05
N PRO A 313 52.87 9.52 4.16
CA PRO A 313 52.04 9.87 3.01
C PRO A 313 50.72 10.52 3.42
N ASP A 314 50.30 11.56 2.69
CA ASP A 314 49.09 12.33 2.99
C ASP A 314 47.86 11.42 3.03
N ARG A 315 47.15 11.42 4.16
CA ARG A 315 45.89 10.68 4.36
C ARG A 315 44.81 11.07 3.34
N ARG A 316 44.92 12.24 2.71
CA ARG A 316 44.02 12.69 1.64
C ARG A 316 44.33 12.06 0.27
N SER A 317 45.48 11.40 0.11
CA SER A 317 45.87 10.77 -1.16
C SER A 317 45.24 9.39 -1.40
N VAL A 318 44.59 8.80 -0.38
CA VAL A 318 43.82 7.55 -0.52
C VAL A 318 42.55 7.84 -1.33
N SER A 319 42.27 7.01 -2.34
CA SER A 319 41.12 7.17 -3.23
C SER A 319 39.83 7.35 -2.44
N ALA A 320 39.14 8.48 -2.63
CA ALA A 320 37.84 8.69 -2.02
C ALA A 320 36.84 7.63 -2.55
N PRO A 321 35.92 7.11 -1.71
CA PRO A 321 34.89 6.19 -2.17
C PRO A 321 34.10 6.87 -3.30
N GLN A 322 33.92 6.16 -4.42
CA GLN A 322 33.16 6.71 -5.53
C GLN A 322 31.75 7.08 -5.06
N PRO A 323 31.27 8.29 -5.37
CA PRO A 323 29.90 8.69 -5.07
C PRO A 323 28.91 7.71 -5.69
N ALA A 324 27.74 7.53 -5.08
CA ALA A 324 26.66 6.77 -5.71
C ALA A 324 26.36 7.38 -7.10
N PRO A 325 26.00 6.57 -8.11
CA PRO A 325 25.62 7.07 -9.44
C PRO A 325 24.57 8.19 -9.41
N ASP A 326 23.81 8.28 -8.32
CA ASP A 326 22.75 9.26 -8.11
C ASP A 326 23.24 10.60 -7.52
N ALA A 327 24.51 10.68 -7.11
CA ALA A 327 25.13 11.88 -6.56
C ALA A 327 25.80 12.78 -7.63
N ASP A 328 25.48 12.58 -8.91
CA ASP A 328 25.81 13.57 -9.93
C ASP A 328 24.84 14.77 -9.79
N ARG A 329 25.34 15.82 -9.14
CA ARG A 329 24.65 17.09 -8.84
C ARG A 329 24.39 17.89 -10.13
N GLY A 330 23.53 17.38 -11.01
CA GLY A 330 23.14 18.04 -12.25
C GLY A 330 21.72 17.76 -12.73
N SER A 331 20.90 17.01 -11.97
CA SER A 331 19.71 16.38 -12.58
C SER A 331 18.35 17.01 -12.27
N GLY A 332 18.20 17.88 -11.26
CA GLY A 332 16.88 18.42 -10.88
C GLY A 332 16.26 19.43 -11.88
N SER A 333 17.07 20.28 -12.51
CA SER A 333 16.60 21.26 -13.50
C SER A 333 16.55 20.65 -14.91
N LYS A 334 17.50 19.77 -15.24
CA LYS A 334 17.54 19.01 -16.50
C LYS A 334 16.34 18.05 -16.61
N LYS A 335 15.97 17.33 -15.53
CA LYS A 335 14.79 16.45 -15.48
C LYS A 335 13.47 17.22 -15.65
N ARG A 336 13.32 18.39 -15.02
CA ARG A 336 12.11 19.25 -15.18
C ARG A 336 12.01 19.88 -16.56
N ARG A 337 13.14 20.27 -17.17
CA ARG A 337 13.17 20.82 -18.52
C ARG A 337 12.85 19.72 -19.56
N ILE A 338 13.43 18.54 -19.41
CA ILE A 338 13.14 17.38 -20.28
C ILE A 338 11.69 16.92 -20.13
N ALA A 339 11.15 16.79 -18.92
CA ALA A 339 9.75 16.42 -18.71
C ALA A 339 8.77 17.45 -19.30
N ARG A 340 9.03 18.76 -19.11
CA ARG A 340 8.24 19.82 -19.76
C ARG A 340 8.35 19.76 -21.27
N THR A 341 9.55 19.55 -21.82
CA THR A 341 9.77 19.41 -23.27
C THR A 341 9.05 18.17 -23.82
N ILE A 342 9.01 17.05 -23.09
CA ILE A 342 8.28 15.84 -23.49
C ILE A 342 6.77 16.07 -23.47
N THR A 343 6.20 16.66 -22.40
CA THR A 343 4.77 16.96 -22.32
C THR A 343 4.32 18.01 -23.35
N LEU A 344 5.15 19.02 -23.62
CA LEU A 344 4.92 19.99 -24.70
C LEU A 344 5.01 19.32 -26.08
N ASN A 345 6.02 18.47 -26.31
CA ASN A 345 6.16 17.73 -27.56
C ASN A 345 5.00 16.76 -27.80
N ASP A 346 4.52 16.08 -26.76
CA ASP A 346 3.36 15.17 -26.82
C ASP A 346 2.07 15.90 -27.17
N ARG A 347 1.83 17.06 -26.55
CA ARG A 347 0.65 17.88 -26.86
C ARG A 347 0.71 18.40 -28.30
N HIS A 348 1.86 18.93 -28.71
CA HIS A 348 2.05 19.41 -30.08
C HIS A 348 1.95 18.29 -31.12
N GLU A 349 2.38 17.07 -30.79
CA GLU A 349 2.23 15.90 -31.66
C GLU A 349 0.76 15.52 -31.83
N LEU A 350 -0.01 15.43 -30.75
CA LEU A 350 -1.45 15.13 -30.84
C LEU A 350 -2.23 16.23 -31.57
N ASP A 351 -1.86 17.50 -31.39
CA ASP A 351 -2.47 18.61 -32.12
C ASP A 351 -2.16 18.54 -33.62
N ARG A 352 -0.93 18.19 -34.01
CA ARG A 352 -0.57 17.94 -35.42
C ARG A 352 -1.32 16.74 -36.00
N MET A 353 -1.47 15.67 -35.23
CA MET A 353 -2.25 14.50 -35.65
C MET A 353 -3.72 14.87 -35.90
N ARG A 354 -4.32 15.68 -35.01
CA ARG A 354 -5.71 16.14 -35.16
C ARG A 354 -5.92 17.10 -36.34
N ALA A 355 -4.87 17.80 -36.75
CA ALA A 355 -4.87 18.70 -37.90
C ALA A 355 -4.68 17.97 -39.24
N VAL A 356 -4.32 16.68 -39.24
CA VAL A 356 -4.24 15.87 -40.46
C VAL A 356 -5.58 15.87 -41.17
N HIS A 357 -5.55 16.08 -42.49
CA HIS A 357 -6.75 16.11 -43.30
C HIS A 357 -7.46 14.74 -43.26
N ILE A 358 -8.78 14.76 -43.11
CA ILE A 358 -9.57 13.53 -42.96
C ILE A 358 -9.42 12.55 -44.14
N ASP A 359 -9.16 13.05 -45.35
CA ASP A 359 -8.92 12.22 -46.55
C ASP A 359 -7.80 11.19 -46.35
N GLU A 360 -6.71 11.58 -45.68
CA GLU A 360 -5.53 10.72 -45.49
C GLU A 360 -5.86 9.51 -44.60
N ASN A 361 -6.64 9.75 -43.55
CA ASN A 361 -7.10 8.67 -42.67
C ASN A 361 -8.19 7.84 -43.34
N ALA A 362 -9.14 8.49 -44.01
CA ALA A 362 -10.22 7.83 -44.72
C ALA A 362 -9.68 6.88 -45.80
N ALA A 363 -8.72 7.33 -46.62
CA ALA A 363 -8.10 6.51 -47.66
C ALA A 363 -7.40 5.26 -47.09
N ARG A 364 -6.66 5.41 -45.98
CA ARG A 364 -5.99 4.29 -45.30
C ARG A 364 -6.96 3.31 -44.64
N GLY A 365 -8.11 3.79 -44.17
CA GLY A 365 -9.20 2.97 -43.64
C GLY A 365 -10.08 2.32 -44.74
N GLY A 366 -9.76 2.51 -46.02
CA GLY A 366 -10.53 1.97 -47.14
C GLY A 366 -11.85 2.71 -47.42
N TRP A 367 -11.99 3.95 -46.96
CA TRP A 367 -13.15 4.80 -47.20
C TRP A 367 -13.02 5.56 -48.52
N SER A 368 -14.10 5.57 -49.30
CA SER A 368 -14.18 6.26 -50.60
C SER A 368 -14.96 7.57 -50.47
N TYR A 369 -14.41 8.68 -50.96
CA TYR A 369 -15.07 9.98 -50.93
C TYR A 369 -16.29 10.01 -51.86
N ALA A 370 -17.45 10.41 -51.33
CA ALA A 370 -18.74 10.42 -52.03
C ALA A 370 -19.33 11.85 -52.07
N PRO A 371 -18.91 12.70 -53.03
CA PRO A 371 -19.29 14.12 -53.09
C PRO A 371 -20.78 14.37 -53.42
N LYS A 372 -21.52 13.38 -53.92
CA LYS A 372 -22.95 13.47 -54.28
C LYS A 372 -23.84 12.55 -53.46
N HIS A 373 -23.48 12.28 -52.20
CA HIS A 373 -24.29 11.45 -51.32
C HIS A 373 -25.67 12.10 -51.05
N LYS A 374 -26.73 11.31 -50.84
CA LYS A 374 -28.12 11.77 -50.67
C LYS A 374 -28.33 12.80 -49.53
N ASP A 375 -27.43 12.80 -48.56
CA ASP A 375 -27.44 13.72 -47.42
C ASP A 375 -26.54 14.97 -47.63
N GLY A 376 -26.14 15.26 -48.87
CA GLY A 376 -25.20 16.33 -49.19
C GLY A 376 -25.76 17.73 -48.95
N HIS A 377 -24.97 18.57 -48.28
CA HIS A 377 -25.22 20.01 -48.10
C HIS A 377 -24.59 20.84 -49.25
N ASP A 378 -24.86 22.15 -49.30
CA ASP A 378 -24.33 23.14 -50.26
C ASP A 378 -22.81 23.42 -50.08
N ASP A 379 -21.99 22.37 -50.09
CA ASP A 379 -20.52 22.44 -50.14
C ASP A 379 -20.00 21.53 -51.27
N PRO A 380 -20.20 21.91 -52.54
CA PRO A 380 -19.83 21.09 -53.70
C PRO A 380 -18.32 20.83 -53.82
N GLN A 381 -17.49 21.57 -53.07
CA GLN A 381 -16.04 21.40 -53.04
C GLN A 381 -15.55 20.61 -51.80
N GLY A 382 -16.44 20.30 -50.85
CA GLY A 382 -16.13 19.56 -49.63
C GLY A 382 -15.10 20.27 -48.74
N ARG A 383 -15.13 21.60 -48.65
CA ARG A 383 -14.19 22.39 -47.86
C ARG A 383 -14.43 22.27 -46.35
N ASP A 384 -15.69 22.20 -45.96
CA ASP A 384 -16.14 22.20 -44.57
C ASP A 384 -16.87 20.91 -44.19
N MET A 385 -17.42 20.18 -45.16
CA MET A 385 -18.05 18.89 -44.90
C MET A 385 -17.81 17.88 -46.01
N ARG A 386 -17.50 16.64 -45.63
CA ARG A 386 -17.21 15.53 -46.54
C ARG A 386 -17.95 14.27 -46.11
N THR A 387 -18.40 13.49 -47.09
CA THR A 387 -19.03 12.19 -46.85
C THR A 387 -18.17 11.08 -47.44
N TYR A 388 -17.92 10.02 -46.68
CA TYR A 388 -17.20 8.85 -47.15
C TYR A 388 -18.03 7.58 -46.96
N VAL A 389 -17.83 6.65 -47.87
CA VAL A 389 -18.53 5.36 -47.89
C VAL A 389 -17.53 4.21 -47.94
N ARG A 390 -17.81 3.15 -47.19
CA ARG A 390 -17.04 1.89 -47.19
C ARG A 390 -18.02 0.74 -47.11
N GLY A 391 -18.24 0.05 -48.22
CA GLY A 391 -19.31 -0.94 -48.33
C GLY A 391 -20.68 -0.32 -48.03
N ALA A 392 -21.37 -0.83 -47.00
CA ALA A 392 -22.66 -0.31 -46.55
C ALA A 392 -22.54 0.79 -45.48
N GLU A 393 -21.34 1.13 -45.03
CA GLU A 393 -21.10 2.15 -43.99
C GLU A 393 -20.94 3.54 -44.60
N THR A 394 -21.36 4.55 -43.85
CA THR A 394 -21.24 5.95 -44.27
C THR A 394 -20.83 6.81 -43.08
N ILE A 395 -19.74 7.55 -43.25
CA ILE A 395 -19.26 8.54 -42.28
C ILE A 395 -19.36 9.94 -42.87
N LYS A 396 -19.75 10.89 -42.03
CA LYS A 396 -19.75 12.31 -42.33
C LYS A 396 -18.62 12.94 -41.53
N ALA A 397 -17.75 13.67 -42.20
CA ALA A 397 -16.67 14.43 -41.59
C ALA A 397 -16.96 15.92 -41.73
N THR A 398 -17.02 16.62 -40.60
CA THR A 398 -17.22 18.07 -40.53
C THR A 398 -15.96 18.72 -40.01
N ARG A 399 -15.54 19.79 -40.69
CA ARG A 399 -14.42 20.61 -40.26
C ARG A 399 -14.88 21.57 -39.17
N LYS A 400 -14.25 21.49 -38.00
CA LYS A 400 -14.41 22.46 -36.92
C LYS A 400 -13.10 23.22 -36.77
N GLN A 401 -13.05 24.45 -37.28
CA GLN A 401 -11.84 25.28 -37.32
C GLN A 401 -10.70 24.58 -38.11
N ALA A 402 -9.61 24.21 -37.43
CA ALA A 402 -8.44 23.57 -38.02
C ALA A 402 -8.43 22.03 -37.89
N VAL A 403 -9.47 21.43 -37.32
CA VAL A 403 -9.55 19.98 -37.08
C VAL A 403 -10.79 19.36 -37.71
N TRP A 404 -10.71 18.08 -38.06
CA TRP A 404 -11.82 17.31 -38.59
C TRP A 404 -12.43 16.41 -37.52
N VAL A 405 -13.76 16.38 -37.47
CA VAL A 405 -14.55 15.51 -36.59
C VAL A 405 -15.44 14.68 -37.47
N TRP A 406 -15.53 13.38 -37.21
CA TRP A 406 -16.34 12.45 -37.99
C TRP A 406 -17.51 11.91 -37.17
N THR A 407 -18.53 11.43 -37.87
CA THR A 407 -19.71 10.77 -37.29
C THR A 407 -20.21 9.71 -38.25
N ASN A 408 -20.49 8.51 -37.74
CA ASN A 408 -21.08 7.42 -38.50
C ASN A 408 -22.60 7.53 -38.50
N ASN A 409 -23.20 7.55 -39.70
CA ASN A 409 -24.64 7.69 -39.87
C ASN A 409 -25.45 6.50 -39.30
N LYS A 410 -24.89 5.28 -39.27
CA LYS A 410 -25.63 4.06 -38.89
C LYS A 410 -25.51 3.70 -37.41
N ILE A 411 -24.31 3.82 -36.85
CA ILE A 411 -24.00 3.38 -35.48
C ILE A 411 -23.82 4.56 -34.50
N GLY A 412 -23.89 5.81 -34.96
CA GLY A 412 -23.77 7.01 -34.12
C GLY A 412 -22.38 7.27 -33.54
N ALA A 413 -21.39 6.42 -33.82
CA ALA A 413 -20.00 6.63 -33.41
C ALA A 413 -19.46 7.96 -33.96
N SER A 414 -18.74 8.72 -33.14
CA SER A 414 -18.16 10.00 -33.53
C SER A 414 -16.84 10.25 -32.82
N GLY A 415 -15.99 11.10 -33.39
CA GLY A 415 -14.69 11.41 -32.80
C GLY A 415 -13.79 12.26 -33.67
N SER A 416 -12.54 12.41 -33.26
CA SER A 416 -11.49 13.06 -34.05
C SER A 416 -10.93 12.12 -35.12
N VAL A 417 -10.10 12.65 -36.01
CA VAL A 417 -9.36 11.85 -37.01
C VAL A 417 -8.54 10.72 -36.40
N ILE A 418 -8.05 10.87 -35.17
CA ILE A 418 -7.32 9.82 -34.44
C ILE A 418 -8.27 8.69 -34.04
N ASP A 419 -9.47 9.04 -33.59
CA ASP A 419 -10.49 8.08 -33.18
C ASP A 419 -11.04 7.30 -34.39
N LEU A 420 -11.11 7.94 -35.56
CA LEU A 420 -11.44 7.24 -36.82
C LEU A 420 -10.38 6.19 -37.14
N TRP A 421 -9.10 6.57 -37.08
CA TRP A 421 -8.00 5.65 -37.35
C TRP A 421 -8.00 4.46 -36.38
N LEU A 422 -8.20 4.72 -35.08
CA LEU A 422 -8.30 3.65 -34.08
C LEU A 422 -9.51 2.74 -34.31
N SER A 423 -10.64 3.29 -34.78
CA SER A 423 -11.82 2.49 -35.13
C SER A 423 -11.59 1.60 -36.35
N ASP A 424 -10.82 2.06 -37.33
CA ASP A 424 -10.46 1.32 -38.54
C ASP A 424 -9.32 0.30 -38.32
N ASN A 425 -8.54 0.48 -37.24
CA ASN A 425 -7.41 -0.36 -36.88
C ASN A 425 -7.66 -1.03 -35.52
N SER A 426 -8.74 -1.81 -35.45
CA SER A 426 -9.17 -2.49 -34.22
C SER A 426 -8.05 -3.38 -33.65
N GLY A 427 -7.58 -3.07 -32.44
CA GLY A 427 -6.47 -3.78 -31.78
C GLY A 427 -5.18 -2.96 -31.66
N SER A 428 -5.11 -1.78 -32.29
CA SER A 428 -3.98 -0.86 -32.21
C SER A 428 -4.08 0.11 -31.02
N THR A 429 -2.93 0.55 -30.50
CA THR A 429 -2.85 1.53 -29.39
C THR A 429 -2.68 2.96 -29.91
N LEU A 430 -2.80 3.95 -29.01
CA LEU A 430 -2.46 5.35 -29.32
C LEU A 430 -0.99 5.52 -29.75
N GLY A 431 -0.09 4.65 -29.30
CA GLY A 431 1.32 4.63 -29.72
C GLY A 431 1.47 4.22 -31.20
N ASP A 432 0.66 3.25 -31.63
CA ASP A 432 0.64 2.79 -33.03
C ASP A 432 0.02 3.86 -33.94
N ALA A 433 -1.03 4.53 -33.46
CA ALA A 433 -1.59 5.70 -34.15
C ALA A 433 -0.55 6.81 -34.32
N ARG A 434 0.25 7.13 -33.30
CA ARG A 434 1.34 8.12 -33.42
C ARG A 434 2.37 7.72 -34.49
N LYS A 435 2.74 6.44 -34.55
CA LYS A 435 3.67 5.94 -35.58
C LYS A 435 3.09 6.14 -36.99
N ALA A 436 1.85 5.72 -37.19
CA ALA A 436 1.17 5.85 -38.49
C ALA A 436 1.01 7.32 -38.92
N PHE A 437 0.69 8.22 -38.00
CA PHE A 437 0.53 9.65 -38.32
C PHE A 437 1.86 10.37 -38.55
N ARG A 438 2.98 9.93 -37.97
CA ARG A 438 4.32 10.47 -38.31
C ARG A 438 4.68 10.20 -39.77
N GLU A 439 4.32 9.01 -40.26
CA GLU A 439 4.49 8.66 -41.68
C GLU A 439 3.59 9.51 -42.59
N ILE A 440 2.38 9.88 -42.13
CA ILE A 440 1.46 10.78 -42.87
C ILE A 440 1.99 12.22 -42.92
N ILE A 441 2.51 12.72 -41.79
CA ILE A 441 2.92 14.13 -41.64
C ILE A 441 4.32 14.37 -42.26
N GLY A 442 5.08 13.31 -42.57
CA GLY A 442 6.33 13.40 -43.34
C GLY A 442 7.51 14.01 -42.57
N ILE A 443 7.59 13.82 -41.25
CA ILE A 443 8.72 14.33 -40.45
C ILE A 443 9.79 13.23 -40.31
N ASP A 444 10.90 13.38 -41.03
CA ASP A 444 12.15 12.68 -40.73
C ASP A 444 12.72 13.18 -39.38
N ALA A 445 13.14 12.23 -38.55
CA ALA A 445 13.42 12.40 -37.12
C ALA A 445 14.49 13.46 -36.78
N PRO A 446 14.43 14.13 -35.61
CA PRO A 446 15.62 14.52 -34.90
C PRO A 446 16.22 13.29 -34.18
N THR A 447 17.53 13.13 -34.34
CA THR A 447 18.46 12.12 -33.80
C THR A 447 18.11 11.61 -32.39
N PRO A 448 18.28 10.29 -32.11
CA PRO A 448 18.03 9.72 -30.79
C PRO A 448 19.07 10.25 -29.79
N GLY A 449 18.63 11.15 -28.89
CA GLY A 449 19.34 11.37 -27.63
C GLY A 449 19.32 10.08 -26.81
N PRO A 450 20.37 9.80 -25.99
CA PRO A 450 20.47 8.54 -25.26
C PRO A 450 19.16 8.31 -24.52
N THR A 451 18.49 7.23 -24.87
CA THR A 451 17.22 6.81 -24.32
C THR A 451 17.40 6.70 -22.82
N ALA A 452 17.05 7.74 -22.07
CA ALA A 452 16.70 7.58 -20.68
C ALA A 452 15.53 6.61 -20.72
N ALA A 453 15.82 5.35 -20.35
CA ALA A 453 14.85 4.28 -20.24
C ALA A 453 13.56 4.86 -19.62
N PRO A 454 12.37 4.44 -20.10
CA PRO A 454 11.15 4.79 -19.39
C PRO A 454 11.37 4.38 -17.94
N ARG A 455 11.31 5.34 -17.00
CA ARG A 455 11.30 5.01 -15.59
C ARG A 455 10.00 4.24 -15.36
N ARG A 456 10.10 2.92 -15.45
CA ARG A 456 9.16 1.94 -14.94
C ARG A 456 9.10 2.13 -13.43
N ASP A 457 8.24 3.02 -12.94
CA ASP A 457 7.88 2.97 -11.53
C ASP A 457 6.41 3.32 -11.21
N ASP A 458 5.58 3.59 -12.22
CA ASP A 458 4.16 3.96 -12.04
C ASP A 458 3.15 2.93 -12.60
N SER A 459 3.59 1.78 -13.11
CA SER A 459 2.68 0.64 -13.20
C SER A 459 2.37 0.19 -11.76
N PRO A 460 1.11 0.00 -11.34
CA PRO A 460 0.80 -0.54 -10.02
C PRO A 460 1.59 -1.84 -9.86
N ARG A 461 2.61 -1.82 -9.01
CA ARG A 461 3.30 -3.05 -8.65
C ARG A 461 2.30 -3.87 -7.87
N ASP A 462 2.16 -5.13 -8.26
CA ASP A 462 1.30 -6.05 -7.56
C ASP A 462 1.89 -6.36 -6.17
N HIS A 463 1.44 -5.62 -5.16
CA HIS A 463 1.81 -5.83 -3.77
C HIS A 463 0.84 -6.80 -3.07
N THR A 464 0.04 -7.56 -3.82
CA THR A 464 -0.98 -8.47 -3.28
C THR A 464 -0.36 -9.50 -2.34
N GLU A 465 0.82 -10.04 -2.65
CA GLU A 465 1.52 -11.00 -1.78
C GLU A 465 1.97 -10.35 -0.45
N ALA A 466 2.54 -9.14 -0.50
CA ALA A 466 2.95 -8.42 0.70
C ALA A 466 1.75 -7.99 1.55
N ARG A 467 0.64 -7.59 0.91
CA ARG A 467 -0.62 -7.27 1.58
C ARG A 467 -1.23 -8.50 2.24
N ARG A 468 -1.31 -9.62 1.53
CA ARG A 468 -1.79 -10.90 2.05
C ARG A 468 -0.99 -11.32 3.28
N ARG A 469 0.35 -11.29 3.21
CA ARG A 469 1.22 -11.62 4.34
C ARG A 469 1.05 -10.68 5.54
N TRP A 470 0.76 -9.41 5.30
CA TRP A 470 0.44 -8.46 6.37
C TRP A 470 -0.93 -8.72 7.01
N GLU A 471 -1.92 -9.09 6.21
CA GLU A 471 -3.28 -9.40 6.67
C GLU A 471 -3.35 -10.73 7.42
N GLU A 472 -2.56 -11.72 6.99
CA GLU A 472 -2.40 -13.03 7.66
C GLU A 472 -1.56 -12.93 8.94
N ALA A 473 -0.73 -11.88 9.07
CA ALA A 473 0.11 -11.69 10.24
C ALA A 473 -0.77 -11.43 11.48
N PRO A 474 -0.57 -12.19 12.58
CA PRO A 474 -1.35 -12.00 13.79
C PRO A 474 -1.13 -10.61 14.39
N TYR A 475 -2.14 -10.12 15.10
CA TYR A 475 -1.96 -8.97 15.98
C TYR A 475 -0.95 -9.33 17.09
N ILE A 476 -0.39 -8.30 17.73
CA ILE A 476 0.40 -8.51 18.94
C ILE A 476 -0.55 -9.03 20.03
N GLU A 477 -0.49 -10.33 20.32
CA GLU A 477 -1.31 -11.02 21.32
C GLU A 477 -0.50 -11.39 22.58
N ASP A 478 -0.98 -12.31 23.42
CA ASP A 478 -0.30 -12.76 24.65
C ASP A 478 1.03 -13.48 24.42
N GLN A 479 1.28 -13.98 23.20
CA GLN A 479 2.56 -14.57 22.85
C GLN A 479 3.65 -13.50 22.77
N GLN A 480 4.79 -13.79 23.41
CA GLN A 480 5.93 -12.90 23.45
C GLN A 480 6.58 -12.78 22.06
N THR A 481 6.71 -11.55 21.57
CA THR A 481 7.39 -11.23 20.31
C THR A 481 8.88 -10.96 20.49
N TYR A 482 9.63 -11.00 19.40
CA TYR A 482 11.05 -10.67 19.34
C TYR A 482 11.33 -9.25 19.88
N ALA A 483 10.44 -8.28 19.64
CA ALA A 483 10.54 -6.95 20.23
C ALA A 483 10.46 -6.99 21.77
N GLN A 484 9.59 -7.83 22.33
CA GLN A 484 9.49 -8.03 23.79
C GLN A 484 10.72 -8.73 24.37
N VAL A 485 11.30 -9.70 23.66
CA VAL A 485 12.56 -10.32 24.05
C VAL A 485 13.69 -9.28 24.11
N ARG A 486 13.65 -8.28 23.22
CA ARG A 486 14.59 -7.15 23.16
C ARG A 486 14.19 -5.97 24.05
N GLY A 487 13.38 -6.22 25.07
CA GLY A 487 13.07 -5.23 26.10
C GLY A 487 11.95 -4.26 25.77
N ILE A 488 11.27 -4.32 24.61
CA ILE A 488 10.13 -3.43 24.30
C ILE A 488 8.85 -3.96 24.97
N SER A 489 8.19 -3.15 25.78
CA SER A 489 6.99 -3.55 26.51
C SER A 489 5.81 -3.85 25.58
N LYS A 490 4.95 -4.78 26.02
CA LYS A 490 3.69 -5.08 25.32
C LYS A 490 2.78 -3.85 25.21
N ALA A 491 2.84 -2.93 26.18
CA ALA A 491 2.09 -1.67 26.16
C ALA A 491 2.54 -0.76 25.00
N THR A 492 3.85 -0.64 24.76
CA THR A 492 4.40 0.10 23.61
C THR A 492 3.97 -0.53 22.29
N LEU A 493 4.00 -1.86 22.17
CA LEU A 493 3.53 -2.55 20.97
C LEU A 493 2.03 -2.34 20.73
N HIS A 494 1.20 -2.39 21.78
CA HIS A 494 -0.23 -2.10 21.69
C HIS A 494 -0.52 -0.65 21.31
N ARG A 495 0.32 0.30 21.75
CA ARG A 495 0.21 1.71 21.38
C ARG A 495 0.31 1.91 19.87
N PHE A 496 1.10 1.08 19.17
CA PHE A 496 1.30 1.15 17.71
C PHE A 496 0.70 -0.05 16.98
N ARG A 497 -0.33 -0.68 17.54
CA ARG A 497 -0.95 -1.91 17.02
C ARG A 497 -1.50 -1.81 15.60
N ASP A 498 -1.66 -0.63 15.03
CA ASP A 498 -2.14 -0.48 13.65
C ASP A 498 -0.99 -0.58 12.63
N ASP A 499 0.24 -0.33 13.08
CA ASP A 499 1.46 -0.28 12.26
C ASP A 499 2.49 -1.35 12.66
N VAL A 500 2.19 -2.15 13.69
CA VAL A 500 3.02 -3.26 14.17
C VAL A 500 2.21 -4.55 14.25
N ARG A 501 2.79 -5.66 13.78
CA ARG A 501 2.20 -7.01 13.77
C ARG A 501 3.18 -8.06 14.29
N GLY A 502 2.65 -9.17 14.79
CA GLY A 502 3.42 -10.37 15.08
C GLY A 502 3.86 -11.03 13.79
N GLY A 503 5.16 -11.31 13.66
CA GLY A 503 5.74 -11.90 12.46
C GLY A 503 6.02 -13.40 12.62
N ALA A 504 6.39 -14.04 11.51
CA ALA A 504 6.90 -15.42 11.53
C ALA A 504 8.01 -15.60 12.58
N PHE A 505 8.05 -16.79 13.20
CA PHE A 505 9.01 -17.16 14.25
C PHE A 505 8.97 -16.25 15.49
N GLY A 506 7.79 -15.70 15.81
CA GLY A 506 7.65 -14.73 16.90
C GLY A 506 8.27 -13.37 16.58
N GLY A 507 8.55 -13.08 15.31
CA GLY A 507 9.11 -11.81 14.86
C GLY A 507 8.19 -10.61 15.09
N VAL A 508 8.65 -9.46 14.60
CA VAL A 508 7.87 -8.23 14.53
C VAL A 508 7.91 -7.68 13.11
N TYR A 509 6.75 -7.27 12.61
CA TYR A 509 6.59 -6.58 11.34
C TYR A 509 6.20 -5.13 11.56
N PHE A 510 6.73 -4.22 10.73
CA PHE A 510 6.35 -2.81 10.75
C PHE A 510 5.83 -2.34 9.39
N ALA A 511 4.66 -1.72 9.39
CA ALA A 511 3.93 -1.36 8.18
C ALA A 511 4.65 -0.26 7.40
N HIS A 512 4.81 -0.45 6.08
CA HIS A 512 5.08 0.63 5.13
C HIS A 512 3.80 0.88 4.34
N ARG A 513 3.28 2.11 4.44
CA ARG A 513 1.99 2.49 3.86
C ARG A 513 2.13 3.48 2.71
N ASN A 514 1.15 3.47 1.83
CA ASN A 514 0.96 4.54 0.85
C ASN A 514 0.53 5.81 1.59
N PRO A 515 1.26 6.94 1.46
CA PRO A 515 0.97 8.16 2.20
C PRO A 515 -0.30 8.90 1.73
N GLU A 516 -0.93 8.49 0.64
CA GLU A 516 -2.19 9.05 0.14
C GLU A 516 -3.39 8.18 0.52
N THR A 517 -3.29 6.86 0.33
CA THR A 517 -4.41 5.94 0.58
C THR A 517 -4.39 5.31 1.97
N GLY A 518 -3.24 5.27 2.64
CA GLY A 518 -3.03 4.54 3.90
C GLY A 518 -2.88 3.02 3.73
N ASP A 519 -2.96 2.53 2.49
CA ASP A 519 -2.85 1.11 2.18
C ASP A 519 -1.47 0.55 2.54
N ILE A 520 -1.44 -0.70 2.97
CA ILE A 520 -0.19 -1.43 3.10
C ILE A 520 0.42 -1.65 1.71
N VAL A 521 1.68 -1.27 1.55
CA VAL A 521 2.45 -1.48 0.31
C VAL A 521 3.67 -2.36 0.53
N GLY A 522 4.10 -2.52 1.78
CA GLY A 522 5.14 -3.44 2.20
C GLY A 522 5.29 -3.41 3.71
N PHE A 523 6.23 -4.16 4.25
CA PHE A 523 6.58 -4.09 5.67
C PHE A 523 8.04 -4.48 5.86
N GLU A 524 8.68 -3.88 6.86
CA GLU A 524 9.94 -4.39 7.38
C GLU A 524 9.66 -5.54 8.35
N GLN A 525 10.60 -6.48 8.46
CA GLN A 525 10.49 -7.67 9.29
C GLN A 525 11.77 -7.88 10.10
N ARG A 526 11.61 -8.20 11.38
CA ARG A 526 12.71 -8.56 12.28
C ARG A 526 12.33 -9.81 13.08
N TRP A 527 13.17 -10.83 12.99
CA TRP A 527 13.04 -12.04 13.80
C TRP A 527 14.40 -12.69 14.02
N GLU A 528 14.49 -13.47 15.09
CA GLU A 528 15.62 -14.33 15.37
C GLU A 528 15.09 -15.72 15.69
N LYS A 529 15.70 -16.74 15.08
CA LYS A 529 15.37 -18.14 15.32
C LYS A 529 16.66 -18.94 15.41
N ASP A 530 16.82 -19.72 16.48
CA ASP A 530 17.99 -20.58 16.70
C ASP A 530 19.33 -19.81 16.62
N GLY A 531 19.36 -18.58 17.17
CA GLY A 531 20.51 -17.68 17.14
C GLY A 531 20.80 -17.02 15.78
N ARG A 532 19.97 -17.27 14.76
CA ARG A 532 20.08 -16.68 13.42
C ARG A 532 19.06 -15.57 13.23
N LYS A 533 19.57 -14.38 12.90
CA LYS A 533 18.77 -13.20 12.56
C LYS A 533 18.44 -13.20 11.06
N ASN A 534 17.29 -12.64 10.71
CA ASN A 534 16.92 -12.52 9.31
C ASN A 534 17.77 -11.48 8.57
N THR A 535 18.38 -11.91 7.45
CA THR A 535 19.16 -11.02 6.56
C THR A 535 18.25 -10.17 5.68
N ALA A 536 17.13 -10.75 5.20
CA ALA A 536 16.11 -10.02 4.46
C ALA A 536 15.19 -9.26 5.42
N CYS A 537 15.44 -7.95 5.53
CA CYS A 537 14.78 -7.06 6.49
C CYS A 537 13.47 -6.46 5.97
N PHE A 538 13.14 -6.68 4.68
CA PHE A 538 11.95 -6.13 4.03
C PHE A 538 11.18 -7.22 3.28
N ALA A 539 9.85 -7.14 3.29
CA ALA A 539 8.98 -8.12 2.65
C ALA A 539 9.23 -8.20 1.14
N LYS A 540 9.44 -9.42 0.63
CA LYS A 540 9.54 -9.71 -0.81
C LYS A 540 8.25 -9.27 -1.52
N GLY A 541 8.39 -8.63 -2.68
CA GLY A 541 7.26 -8.08 -3.44
C GLY A 541 6.66 -6.78 -2.87
N GLY A 542 7.06 -6.38 -1.65
CA GLY A 542 6.63 -5.13 -1.04
C GLY A 542 7.37 -3.91 -1.59
N LEU A 543 6.79 -2.74 -1.38
CA LEU A 543 7.37 -1.45 -1.70
C LEU A 543 7.86 -0.74 -0.44
N LYS A 544 9.15 -0.39 -0.44
CA LYS A 544 9.75 0.38 0.65
C LYS A 544 9.42 1.87 0.52
N THR A 545 8.62 2.37 1.46
CA THR A 545 8.40 3.81 1.71
C THR A 545 9.06 4.20 3.04
N VAL A 546 8.26 4.41 4.08
CA VAL A 546 8.66 4.58 5.49
C VAL A 546 7.63 3.87 6.37
N SER A 547 8.06 3.38 7.53
CA SER A 547 7.15 2.98 8.60
C SER A 547 6.96 4.13 9.57
N ILE A 548 5.72 4.36 10.02
CA ILE A 548 5.35 5.49 10.87
C ILE A 548 4.71 4.93 12.14
N LEU A 549 5.30 5.24 13.29
CA LEU A 549 4.76 4.91 14.60
C LEU A 549 4.28 6.18 15.28
N GLY A 550 2.96 6.31 15.46
CA GLY A 550 2.29 7.49 16.02
C GLY A 550 1.30 8.11 15.03
N ASP A 551 0.65 9.22 15.41
CA ASP A 551 -0.32 9.90 14.54
C ASP A 551 0.32 11.12 13.84
N PRO A 552 0.51 11.07 12.51
CA PRO A 552 1.03 12.20 11.75
C PRO A 552 0.18 13.47 11.89
N LYS A 553 -1.13 13.36 12.14
CA LYS A 553 -2.03 14.52 12.18
C LYS A 553 -1.83 15.37 13.43
N THR A 554 -1.45 14.74 14.54
CA THR A 554 -1.28 15.43 15.83
C THR A 554 0.19 15.68 16.18
N ALA A 555 1.11 14.94 15.57
CA ALA A 555 2.52 15.03 15.91
C ALA A 555 3.16 16.35 15.48
N LYS A 556 3.92 16.94 16.40
CA LYS A 556 4.72 18.16 16.21
C LYS A 556 6.20 17.83 15.99
N ARG A 557 6.62 16.62 16.34
CA ARG A 557 8.00 16.13 16.26
C ARG A 557 8.08 14.87 15.40
N LEU A 558 9.12 14.79 14.58
CA LEU A 558 9.46 13.65 13.73
C LEU A 558 10.86 13.18 14.11
N VAL A 559 11.00 11.91 14.50
CA VAL A 559 12.32 11.28 14.72
C VAL A 559 12.54 10.16 13.70
N VAL A 560 13.63 10.23 12.94
CA VAL A 560 13.93 9.30 11.84
C VAL A 560 15.00 8.29 12.25
N PHE A 561 14.76 7.01 11.97
CA PHE A 561 15.60 5.86 12.32
C PHE A 561 15.84 4.95 11.10
N GLU A 562 16.89 4.14 11.15
CA GLU A 562 17.17 3.14 10.13
C GLU A 562 16.20 1.95 10.22
N GLY A 563 15.85 1.51 11.43
CA GLY A 563 15.00 0.34 11.68
C GLY A 563 13.89 0.61 12.71
N GLY A 564 12.78 -0.13 12.62
CA GLY A 564 11.63 0.06 13.52
C GLY A 564 11.87 -0.32 14.98
N LEU A 565 12.87 -1.14 15.28
CA LEU A 565 13.20 -1.50 16.66
C LEU A 565 13.73 -0.31 17.46
N ASP A 566 14.63 0.49 16.88
CA ASP A 566 15.12 1.73 17.50
C ASP A 566 14.03 2.78 17.63
N ALA A 567 13.13 2.84 16.64
CA ALA A 567 11.95 3.70 16.69
C ALA A 567 11.03 3.32 17.87
N LEU A 568 10.77 2.03 18.10
CA LEU A 568 10.03 1.54 19.27
C LEU A 568 10.79 1.79 20.57
N ALA A 569 12.11 1.62 20.57
CA ALA A 569 12.92 1.80 21.76
C ALA A 569 12.87 3.24 22.28
N LEU A 570 13.05 4.24 21.39
CA LEU A 570 12.90 5.63 21.79
C LEU A 570 11.45 5.97 22.18
N ALA A 571 10.47 5.43 21.44
CA ALA A 571 9.06 5.64 21.75
C ALA A 571 8.67 5.12 23.14
N GLU A 572 9.32 4.05 23.60
CA GLU A 572 9.19 3.51 24.95
C GLU A 572 9.88 4.41 26.00
N LEU A 573 11.13 4.80 25.74
CA LEU A 573 11.91 5.64 26.66
C LEU A 573 11.24 6.99 26.94
N GLU A 574 10.73 7.66 25.90
CA GLU A 574 10.13 8.99 26.03
C GLU A 574 8.63 8.96 26.33
N ALA A 575 7.93 7.86 26.04
CA ALA A 575 6.48 7.71 26.17
C ALA A 575 5.64 8.87 25.56
N CYS A 576 6.18 9.61 24.58
CA CYS A 576 5.61 10.87 24.14
C CYS A 576 4.61 10.71 22.99
N LYS A 577 3.40 11.28 23.12
CA LYS A 577 2.29 11.13 22.15
C LYS A 577 2.28 12.14 20.99
N ASP A 578 3.06 13.20 21.09
CA ASP A 578 3.14 14.27 20.07
C ASP A 578 4.26 14.05 19.03
N THR A 579 4.82 12.84 19.01
CA THR A 579 5.98 12.47 18.21
C THR A 579 5.62 11.31 17.29
N ILE A 580 5.98 11.43 16.01
CA ILE A 580 6.04 10.28 15.10
C ILE A 580 7.48 9.76 15.04
N TYR A 581 7.62 8.46 15.25
CA TYR A 581 8.88 7.74 15.12
C TYR A 581 8.86 7.00 13.78
N VAL A 582 9.82 7.31 12.91
CA VAL A 582 9.78 6.90 11.51
C VAL A 582 10.97 6.00 11.21
N SER A 583 10.70 4.77 10.75
CA SER A 583 11.74 3.89 10.23
C SER A 583 11.83 4.01 8.71
N THR A 584 13.06 4.06 8.19
CA THR A 584 13.32 4.03 6.75
C THR A 584 13.48 2.62 6.18
N GLY A 585 13.49 1.58 7.03
CA GLY A 585 13.71 0.19 6.60
C GLY A 585 15.06 -0.01 5.92
N GLY A 586 16.12 0.58 6.47
CA GLY A 586 17.46 0.69 5.88
C GLY A 586 17.70 2.04 5.17
N GLY A 587 18.58 2.06 4.17
CA GLY A 587 18.94 3.30 3.45
C GLY A 587 17.80 3.99 2.68
N PHE A 588 18.00 5.26 2.34
CA PHE A 588 16.98 6.10 1.70
C PHE A 588 16.92 5.87 0.19
N GLY A 589 15.76 5.43 -0.31
CA GLY A 589 15.42 5.47 -1.73
C GLY A 589 14.50 6.66 -2.08
N PRO A 590 14.19 6.91 -3.36
CA PRO A 590 13.41 8.08 -3.79
C PRO A 590 12.04 8.21 -3.11
N ARG A 591 11.35 7.09 -2.87
CA ARG A 591 10.04 7.08 -2.19
C ARG A 591 10.16 7.33 -0.69
N THR A 592 11.23 6.83 -0.06
CA THR A 592 11.57 7.14 1.33
C THR A 592 11.85 8.63 1.48
N GLU A 593 12.65 9.22 0.59
CA GLU A 593 12.98 10.65 0.60
C GLU A 593 11.71 11.51 0.42
N ALA A 594 10.86 11.19 -0.56
CA ALA A 594 9.60 11.89 -0.77
C ALA A 594 8.67 11.81 0.46
N ALA A 595 8.59 10.65 1.11
CA ALA A 595 7.80 10.47 2.32
C ALA A 595 8.36 11.29 3.50
N LEU A 596 9.69 11.30 3.68
CA LEU A 596 10.34 12.08 4.74
C LEU A 596 10.12 13.59 4.56
N VAL A 597 10.22 14.10 3.32
CA VAL A 597 9.94 15.52 3.03
C VAL A 597 8.51 15.89 3.41
N LYS A 598 7.54 15.09 2.98
CA LYS A 598 6.13 15.31 3.29
C LYS A 598 5.86 15.24 4.80
N LEU A 599 6.45 14.27 5.50
CA LEU A 599 6.27 14.13 6.95
C LEU A 599 6.96 15.23 7.75
N ALA A 600 8.02 15.83 7.22
CA ALA A 600 8.72 16.93 7.88
C ALA A 600 7.94 18.26 7.86
N GLU A 601 6.97 18.43 6.95
CA GLU A 601 6.20 19.66 6.81
C GLU A 601 5.54 20.08 8.14
N GLY A 602 5.96 21.23 8.67
CA GLY A 602 5.43 21.81 9.90
C GLY A 602 5.86 21.10 11.20
N ARG A 603 6.88 20.24 11.15
CA ARG A 603 7.36 19.47 12.33
C ARG A 603 8.84 19.74 12.63
N GLN A 604 9.21 19.58 13.90
CA GLN A 604 10.61 19.50 14.30
C GLN A 604 11.18 18.15 13.83
N VAL A 605 12.26 18.18 13.06
CA VAL A 605 12.90 16.97 12.52
C VAL A 605 14.14 16.62 13.33
N LEU A 606 14.17 15.37 13.80
CA LEU A 606 15.27 14.78 14.54
C LEU A 606 15.74 13.50 13.84
N SER A 607 17.02 13.20 13.91
CA SER A 607 17.56 11.90 13.49
C SER A 607 18.03 11.09 14.70
N GLY A 608 17.49 9.89 14.85
CA GLY A 608 17.86 8.90 15.86
C GLY A 608 18.76 7.79 15.33
N PHE A 609 19.57 8.04 14.29
CA PHE A 609 20.48 7.03 13.72
C PHE A 609 21.64 6.67 14.67
N ASP A 610 22.16 5.47 14.51
CA ASP A 610 23.31 4.89 15.20
C ASP A 610 24.51 5.84 15.31
N ASN A 611 25.21 5.82 16.46
CA ASN A 611 26.38 6.65 16.72
C ASN A 611 27.64 6.00 16.14
N ASP A 612 27.55 5.59 14.87
CA ASP A 612 28.63 5.01 14.10
C ASP A 612 28.78 5.72 12.75
N ALA A 613 29.76 5.30 11.95
CA ALA A 613 30.01 5.90 10.65
C ALA A 613 28.80 5.81 9.69
N SER A 614 28.03 4.71 9.75
CA SER A 614 26.85 4.50 8.92
C SER A 614 25.72 5.46 9.31
N GLY A 615 25.42 5.56 10.60
CA GLY A 615 24.40 6.48 11.11
C GLY A 615 24.78 7.95 10.92
N ASN A 616 26.08 8.29 10.97
CA ASN A 616 26.58 9.63 10.61
C ASN A 616 26.34 9.95 9.13
N ALA A 617 26.51 8.96 8.24
CA ALA A 617 26.22 9.12 6.81
C ALA A 617 24.71 9.30 6.56
N LEU A 618 23.86 8.53 7.24
CA LEU A 618 22.40 8.69 7.17
C LEU A 618 21.93 10.04 7.72
N HIS A 619 22.51 10.51 8.83
CA HIS A 619 22.24 11.85 9.37
C HIS A 619 22.63 12.95 8.38
N SER A 620 23.79 12.82 7.75
CA SER A 620 24.24 13.77 6.72
C SER A 620 23.27 13.80 5.54
N LYS A 621 22.85 12.63 5.05
CA LYS A 621 21.85 12.50 3.98
C LYS A 621 20.50 13.09 4.37
N LEU A 622 20.07 12.89 5.62
CA LEU A 622 18.82 13.50 6.13
C LEU A 622 18.93 15.02 6.17
N THR A 623 20.07 15.56 6.59
CA THR A 623 20.29 17.01 6.68
C THR A 623 20.38 17.66 5.30
N GLU A 624 20.93 16.95 4.30
CA GLU A 624 20.87 17.39 2.90
C GLU A 624 19.43 17.46 2.37
N LEU A 625 18.58 16.50 2.76
CA LEU A 625 17.17 16.46 2.36
C LEU A 625 16.32 17.47 3.14
N LEU A 626 16.61 17.64 4.44
CA LEU A 626 15.89 18.42 5.42
C LEU A 626 16.88 19.26 6.23
N PRO A 627 17.26 20.46 5.75
CA PRO A 627 18.31 21.29 6.36
C PRO A 627 18.07 21.72 7.82
N GLY A 628 16.85 21.55 8.34
CA GLY A 628 16.51 21.79 9.75
C GLY A 628 16.57 20.55 10.65
N ALA A 629 17.00 19.39 10.12
CA ALA A 629 17.11 18.17 10.91
C ALA A 629 18.24 18.27 11.94
N THR A 630 17.96 17.91 13.18
CA THR A 630 18.94 17.92 14.28
C THR A 630 19.23 16.51 14.78
N ARG A 631 20.46 16.26 15.22
CA ARG A 631 20.85 14.93 15.73
C ARG A 631 20.27 14.73 17.12
N LEU A 632 19.45 13.69 17.29
CA LEU A 632 19.09 13.16 18.61
C LEU A 632 20.01 11.98 18.87
N ALA A 633 21.21 12.27 19.35
CA ALA A 633 22.21 11.25 19.64
C ALA A 633 21.82 10.48 20.91
N GLN A 634 21.86 9.16 20.82
CA GLN A 634 21.81 8.27 21.97
C GLN A 634 23.03 8.49 22.87
N PRO A 635 22.86 8.37 24.19
CA PRO A 635 24.00 8.38 25.10
C PRO A 635 24.89 7.16 24.83
N SER A 636 26.22 7.37 24.79
CA SER A 636 27.17 6.27 24.61
C SER A 636 27.23 5.32 25.80
N ARG A 637 26.76 5.78 26.98
CA ARG A 637 26.61 5.02 28.22
C ARG A 637 25.40 5.52 28.99
N VAL A 638 24.65 4.61 29.60
CA VAL A 638 23.58 4.95 30.56
C VAL A 638 24.20 5.13 31.94
N GLU A 639 23.75 6.14 32.67
CA GLU A 639 24.22 6.42 34.03
C GLU A 639 24.04 5.18 34.93
N GLY A 640 25.13 4.73 35.56
CA GLY A 640 25.15 3.49 36.36
C GLY A 640 25.50 2.21 35.60
N SER A 641 25.78 2.26 34.30
CA SER A 641 26.26 1.11 33.51
C SER A 641 27.62 1.34 32.86
N THR A 642 28.43 0.28 32.79
CA THR A 642 29.71 0.25 32.06
C THR A 642 29.56 -0.17 30.60
N GLU A 643 28.38 -0.64 30.18
CA GLU A 643 28.12 -1.11 28.82
C GLU A 643 28.00 0.05 27.83
N LEU A 644 28.58 -0.13 26.64
CA LEU A 644 28.52 0.83 25.54
C LEU A 644 27.22 0.62 24.76
N CYS A 645 26.47 1.70 24.54
CA CYS A 645 25.24 1.64 23.75
C CYS A 645 25.53 2.07 22.31
N LYS A 646 25.30 1.18 21.34
CA LYS A 646 25.48 1.49 19.92
C LYS A 646 24.25 2.19 19.35
N ASP A 647 23.07 1.72 19.72
CA ASP A 647 21.77 2.17 19.19
C ASP A 647 20.77 2.47 20.32
N TRP A 648 19.54 2.87 19.98
CA TRP A 648 18.51 3.19 21.00
C TRP A 648 17.96 1.95 21.68
N LEU A 649 18.00 0.81 21.00
CA LEU A 649 17.59 -0.48 21.58
C LEU A 649 18.56 -0.93 22.69
N ASP A 650 19.86 -0.71 22.53
CA ASP A 650 20.88 -0.93 23.57
C ASP A 650 20.61 -0.04 24.78
N VAL A 651 20.36 1.26 24.56
CA VAL A 651 20.02 2.20 25.64
C VAL A 651 18.81 1.71 26.43
N LEU A 652 17.75 1.27 25.76
CA LEU A 652 16.57 0.72 26.43
C LEU A 652 16.90 -0.52 27.26
N ASN A 653 17.67 -1.46 26.70
CA ASN A 653 18.04 -2.69 27.39
C ASN A 653 18.87 -2.41 28.64
N VAL A 654 19.90 -1.57 28.52
CA VAL A 654 20.76 -1.19 29.65
C VAL A 654 19.97 -0.42 30.73
N SER A 655 19.05 0.46 30.31
CA SER A 655 18.21 1.22 31.24
C SER A 655 17.26 0.33 32.04
N LYS A 656 16.79 -0.79 31.47
CA LYS A 656 15.93 -1.75 32.20
C LYS A 656 16.71 -2.62 33.18
N VAL A 657 17.95 -2.99 32.82
CA VAL A 657 18.83 -3.77 33.70
C VAL A 657 19.24 -2.95 34.93
N THR A 658 19.56 -1.66 34.76
CA THR A 658 19.95 -0.76 35.87
C THR A 658 18.82 -0.42 36.84
N VAL A 659 17.56 -0.44 36.39
CA VAL A 659 16.37 -0.21 37.25
C VAL A 659 15.95 -1.46 38.04
N THR A 660 16.47 -2.64 37.71
CA THR A 660 16.18 -3.89 38.43
C THR A 660 17.26 -4.15 39.50
N PRO A 661 16.98 -4.03 40.82
CA PRO A 661 18.03 -4.27 41.80
C PRO A 661 18.39 -5.75 41.84
N SER A 662 19.70 -6.02 41.82
CA SER A 662 20.29 -7.34 42.03
C SER A 662 19.80 -7.93 43.37
N PRO A 663 19.46 -9.24 43.46
CA PRO A 663 18.98 -9.83 44.70
C PRO A 663 20.08 -9.76 45.76
N ALA A 664 19.76 -9.13 46.89
CA ALA A 664 20.68 -8.88 47.98
C ALA A 664 21.32 -10.19 48.48
N VAL A 665 22.65 -10.22 48.47
CA VAL A 665 23.45 -11.17 49.25
C VAL A 665 23.16 -10.90 50.74
N PRO A 666 22.91 -11.92 51.57
CA PRO A 666 22.54 -11.70 52.96
C PRO A 666 23.77 -11.29 53.78
N SER A 667 23.87 -10.01 54.15
CA SER A 667 24.88 -9.55 55.09
C SER A 667 24.45 -9.82 56.53
N ALA A 668 25.39 -10.39 57.29
CA ALA A 668 25.25 -10.80 58.68
C ALA A 668 24.73 -9.70 59.62
N ARG A 669 23.90 -10.13 60.58
CA ARG A 669 23.45 -9.34 61.73
C ARG A 669 24.64 -8.79 62.54
N PRO A 670 24.53 -7.56 63.05
CA PRO A 670 25.05 -7.21 64.35
C PRO A 670 23.93 -7.23 65.40
N ARG A 671 24.29 -7.78 66.56
CA ARG A 671 23.48 -7.83 67.79
C ARG A 671 23.23 -6.42 68.32
N GLU A 672 21.99 -6.09 68.66
CA GLU A 672 21.69 -5.00 69.58
C GLU A 672 21.37 -5.57 70.96
N THR A 673 22.19 -5.13 71.91
CA THR A 673 22.05 -5.31 73.35
C THR A 673 20.93 -4.45 73.91
N VAL A 674 20.19 -5.06 74.83
CA VAL A 674 19.12 -4.53 75.66
C VAL A 674 19.63 -3.50 76.66
N ASP A 675 18.89 -2.39 76.83
CA ASP A 675 18.46 -1.80 78.11
C ASP A 675 17.71 -0.49 77.79
N GLY A 676 16.55 -0.14 78.34
CA GLY A 676 15.88 -0.59 79.56
C GLY A 676 15.44 0.64 80.35
N THR A 677 14.14 0.69 80.74
CA THR A 677 13.46 1.61 81.67
C THR A 677 12.92 2.94 81.09
N GLY A 678 11.66 3.37 81.31
CA GLY A 678 10.53 2.80 82.05
C GLY A 678 9.37 3.80 82.25
N LYS A 679 8.22 3.27 82.72
CA LYS A 679 6.95 3.87 83.22
C LYS A 679 5.86 4.20 82.18
N ALA A 680 4.78 3.40 82.03
CA ALA A 680 3.59 3.15 82.89
C ALA A 680 2.57 4.31 82.84
N GLY A 681 1.25 4.16 82.63
CA GLY A 681 0.33 3.03 82.41
C GLY A 681 -1.13 3.51 82.63
N ARG A 682 -2.13 2.76 82.11
CA ARG A 682 -3.62 2.84 82.32
C ARG A 682 -4.38 3.98 81.62
N SER A 683 -5.63 3.86 81.10
CA SER A 683 -6.63 2.77 81.00
C SER A 683 -7.80 3.20 80.06
N ILE A 684 -8.35 2.24 79.29
CA ILE A 684 -9.77 1.82 79.12
C ILE A 684 -10.89 2.84 78.73
N GLN A 685 -11.61 2.52 77.63
CA GLN A 685 -13.10 2.35 77.42
C GLN A 685 -13.73 2.98 76.12
N VAL A 686 -14.02 2.14 75.09
CA VAL A 686 -15.33 1.66 74.53
C VAL A 686 -16.57 2.58 74.71
N PRO A 687 -17.49 2.77 73.70
CA PRO A 687 -18.53 1.81 73.25
C PRO A 687 -18.87 1.84 71.73
N GLN A 688 -19.64 0.96 71.07
CA GLN A 688 -20.32 -0.35 71.26
C GLN A 688 -20.81 -0.77 69.85
N GLY A 689 -20.94 -2.08 69.55
CA GLY A 689 -21.60 -2.63 68.32
C GLY A 689 -23.12 -2.80 68.48
N PRO A 690 -23.77 -3.93 68.07
CA PRO A 690 -23.37 -4.98 67.11
C PRO A 690 -24.52 -5.71 66.31
N ALA A 691 -24.11 -6.65 65.43
CA ALA A 691 -24.67 -8.01 65.12
C ALA A 691 -26.01 -8.17 64.32
N ALA A 692 -26.27 -9.23 63.53
CA ALA A 692 -25.79 -10.64 63.50
C ALA A 692 -26.08 -11.31 62.10
N THR A 693 -25.17 -12.10 61.48
CA THR A 693 -25.07 -13.61 61.34
C THR A 693 -26.26 -14.30 60.62
N SER A 694 -26.17 -15.34 59.76
CA SER A 694 -25.26 -16.50 59.58
C SER A 694 -25.61 -17.30 58.28
N GLU A 695 -24.69 -18.15 57.79
CA GLU A 695 -24.75 -19.12 56.66
C GLU A 695 -25.56 -20.43 57.00
N PRO A 696 -25.39 -21.62 56.33
CA PRO A 696 -25.72 -22.11 54.95
C PRO A 696 -26.60 -23.41 54.95
N GLU A 697 -26.93 -23.99 53.76
CA GLU A 697 -27.16 -25.45 53.41
C GLU A 697 -28.27 -25.74 52.36
N THR A 698 -28.01 -26.72 51.48
CA THR A 698 -28.83 -27.41 50.41
C THR A 698 -29.83 -28.46 51.00
N PRO A 699 -30.63 -29.33 50.29
CA PRO A 699 -30.89 -29.63 48.84
C PRO A 699 -32.39 -29.92 48.42
N SER A 700 -32.59 -30.34 47.15
CA SER A 700 -33.60 -31.30 46.58
C SER A 700 -34.92 -30.87 45.89
N GLU A 701 -35.12 -31.46 44.69
CA GLU A 701 -36.35 -31.89 43.94
C GLU A 701 -37.42 -30.83 43.59
N THR A 702 -38.00 -30.71 42.38
CA THR A 702 -38.50 -31.73 41.43
C THR A 702 -38.76 -31.09 40.03
N ALA A 703 -38.70 -31.91 38.98
CA ALA A 703 -39.04 -31.61 37.57
C ALA A 703 -40.59 -31.48 37.33
N PRO A 704 -41.18 -31.26 36.11
CA PRO A 704 -40.83 -31.93 34.84
C PRO A 704 -40.86 -31.14 33.50
N ALA A 705 -40.01 -31.64 32.59
CA ALA A 705 -40.18 -32.00 31.17
C ALA A 705 -40.85 -31.05 30.13
N THR A 706 -40.11 -30.74 29.04
CA THR A 706 -40.40 -31.25 27.67
C THR A 706 -39.11 -31.18 26.80
N GLN A 707 -38.92 -32.16 25.91
CA GLN A 707 -37.70 -32.55 25.15
C GLN A 707 -37.35 -31.68 23.91
N PRO A 708 -36.12 -31.79 23.38
CA PRO A 708 -35.81 -31.61 21.96
C PRO A 708 -35.32 -32.90 21.25
N VAL A 709 -35.84 -33.10 20.03
CA VAL A 709 -35.34 -33.96 18.92
C VAL A 709 -34.10 -33.27 18.32
N GLY A 710 -32.99 -33.86 17.86
CA GLY A 710 -32.60 -35.20 17.43
C GLY A 710 -31.66 -34.98 16.23
N GLU A 711 -30.33 -35.12 16.41
CA GLU A 711 -29.30 -35.06 15.36
C GLU A 711 -29.15 -36.44 14.67
N PRO A 712 -28.79 -36.50 13.36
CA PRO A 712 -28.60 -37.76 12.65
C PRO A 712 -27.13 -38.23 12.64
N GLU A 713 -26.95 -39.54 12.82
CA GLU A 713 -25.69 -40.29 12.71
C GLU A 713 -25.22 -40.54 11.25
N PRO A 714 -23.93 -40.87 11.03
CA PRO A 714 -23.32 -41.05 9.71
C PRO A 714 -23.48 -42.47 9.15
N PRO A 715 -23.37 -42.69 7.82
CA PRO A 715 -23.53 -44.02 7.25
C PRO A 715 -22.20 -44.80 7.16
N GLU A 716 -22.26 -46.05 7.61
CA GLU A 716 -21.25 -47.09 7.41
C GLU A 716 -21.22 -47.62 5.96
N LEU A 717 -20.01 -48.03 5.57
CA LEU A 717 -19.67 -48.75 4.36
C LEU A 717 -20.12 -50.23 4.44
N GLY A 718 -20.80 -50.71 3.40
CA GLY A 718 -21.02 -52.14 3.12
C GLY A 718 -21.11 -52.35 1.61
N GLY A 719 -20.29 -53.24 1.06
CA GLY A 719 -20.13 -53.46 -0.38
C GLY A 719 -20.88 -54.67 -0.96
N LEU A 720 -20.53 -54.92 -2.24
CA LEU A 720 -20.78 -56.07 -3.13
C LEU A 720 -22.13 -56.07 -3.89
N GLU A 721 -22.11 -55.67 -5.17
CA GLU A 721 -21.96 -56.51 -6.38
C GLU A 721 -21.66 -55.64 -7.61
#